data_AF-A0A7M4FAK8-F1
#
_entry.id   AF-A0A7M4FAK8-F1
#
_cell.length_a   1.000
_cell.length_b   1.000
_cell.length_c   1.000
_cell.angle_alpha   90.00
_cell.angle_beta   90.00
_cell.angle_gamma   90.00
#
_symmetry.space_group_name_H-M   'P 1'
#
loop_
_entity.id
_entity.type
_entity.pdbx_description
1 polymer ?
#
loop_
_entity_poly.entity_id
_entity_poly.type
_entity_poly.pdbx_seq_one_letter_code
_entity_poly.pdbx_strand_id
1 'polypeptide(L)'
;LTIKYLQKPISTSFYVKRGPIRIGRIYKKAIYRQFTDGTYTQEIPKASWLGFLGPVLKAEEEDIFIVHLKNFGSRPYSMHPHGVFYDKESEGALYPDGTGGKSKEDDFVVPGRNYTYTWRVKNNYAPTSADPACLTWIYHSHIDTPRDISTGLIGPLLICKKGTLDDSTMQRTDASKTFALMFSAVDENLSWYLDENINTFCLEPTMVDKEDEGFIHSNKMHAINGYIFGNLPILEMCAGESVSWHLFGMGNEIDMHSTYFFGHTVTSRGHRSDVIHLFPATFITAEMIAGNVGKWLLACQVNDHLQAGMEGLYNVQTCNKNISQPSLSGRERRYFIAAEEVLWDYGPEGYDKFTGQGLNATGSNSATFFTRGEDRIGGKYWKVHYVEYADAAFTRRKNLTEVTKHLGILGPVIKAEVGDTVLVTFANKADKNYSIMAHGVSYNKLSEGVAYLDGKFLADRSSPAHVKPGETFTYEWRVPETIGPTASDPPCLTYLYYSGTDSVRDTSSGLVGPLLVCRKNTLNHDGTQKGIDREFYLLFTIFDENVSWYLDRNIEVFTGDSSKVNKEDEDFQESNKMHGTFEVVCRTFDHFVAGMKQLYEVNSCTNTGHSRQRYATMRTFYIAAEEVEWDYASNKTFQVSQNLSSALWKVKGEDRIGSKYKKVVYREYTNGDFTRHKVRSAREEHLEILGPLIHAEVGETILIVFKNKASRPYSITAHGIEEVGSGERPETPVTLPGEINTYRWNVPEWSGPGYSDPNCITWVYYSTVNFVKDMYSGLVGPLIICRKGILKEKGLRKDIDREFALLFLVFDENESWYLKENIEKYLHKNPDNLNYTEEFLESNVMHAINGKIYNNLLGLTMNKGENTNWYLIGMGNEIDIHTVHFHAQSFIFKVGEKSNI
;
A
#
# COMPACT_ATOMS: atom_id res chain seq x y z
N LEU A 1 -13.50 7.67 8.82
CA LEU A 1 -12.12 8.16 9.03
C LEU A 1 -11.50 8.42 7.67
N THR A 2 -11.75 9.59 7.10
CA THR A 2 -10.99 10.05 5.93
C THR A 2 -9.58 10.35 6.39
N ILE A 3 -8.56 9.99 5.61
CA ILE A 3 -7.19 10.41 5.92
C ILE A 3 -7.13 11.93 5.78
N LYS A 4 -7.09 12.65 6.91
CA LYS A 4 -7.04 14.13 6.94
C LYS A 4 -5.68 14.63 6.44
N TYR A 5 -5.54 14.75 5.13
CA TYR A 5 -4.42 15.46 4.50
C TYR A 5 -4.71 16.97 4.48
N LEU A 6 -3.78 17.80 4.97
CA LEU A 6 -3.83 19.25 4.74
C LEU A 6 -3.55 19.54 3.26
N GLN A 7 -4.60 19.63 2.45
CA GLN A 7 -4.56 19.80 0.98
C GLN A 7 -4.00 21.15 0.47
N LYS A 8 -3.19 21.85 1.27
CA LYS A 8 -2.58 23.11 0.88
C LYS A 8 -1.28 22.84 0.11
N PRO A 9 -0.89 23.71 -0.83
CA PRO A 9 0.51 23.83 -1.22
C PRO A 9 1.29 24.40 -0.02
N ILE A 10 1.64 23.52 0.92
CA ILE A 10 2.27 23.87 2.18
C ILE A 10 3.68 24.40 1.87
N SER A 11 3.85 25.72 2.00
CA SER A 11 5.16 26.34 1.92
C SER A 11 6.13 25.64 2.88
N THR A 12 7.36 25.37 2.43
CA THR A 12 8.46 24.80 3.23
C THR A 12 8.56 25.39 4.64
N SER A 13 8.25 26.69 4.77
CA SER A 13 8.22 27.43 6.02
C SER A 13 7.29 26.85 7.09
N PHE A 14 6.20 26.17 6.75
CA PHE A 14 5.26 25.56 7.71
C PHE A 14 5.94 24.50 8.60
N TYR A 15 6.74 23.62 8.00
CA TYR A 15 7.46 22.57 8.71
C TYR A 15 8.77 23.07 9.35
N VAL A 16 9.50 23.98 8.67
CA VAL A 16 10.89 24.30 9.08
C VAL A 16 11.03 25.58 9.91
N LYS A 17 10.06 26.50 9.87
CA LYS A 17 10.19 27.83 10.50
C LYS A 17 9.75 27.80 11.96
N ARG A 18 10.69 28.07 12.85
CA ARG A 18 10.42 28.36 14.28
C ARG A 18 9.48 29.57 14.42
N GLY A 19 8.51 29.50 15.33
CA GLY A 19 7.56 30.58 15.62
C GLY A 19 7.05 30.58 17.06
N PRO A 20 6.07 31.44 17.39
CA PRO A 20 5.41 31.47 18.70
C PRO A 20 4.91 30.09 19.14
N ILE A 21 4.14 29.44 18.26
CA ILE A 21 3.48 28.15 18.49
C ILE A 21 3.98 27.05 17.54
N ARG A 22 5.22 27.13 17.06
CA ARG A 22 5.82 26.18 16.11
C ARG A 22 7.28 25.90 16.44
N ILE A 23 7.63 24.62 16.60
CA ILE A 23 8.98 24.14 16.94
C ILE A 23 9.96 24.43 15.78
N GLY A 24 9.53 24.16 14.55
CA GLY A 24 10.37 24.24 13.35
C GLY A 24 11.27 23.03 13.19
N ARG A 25 12.41 23.17 12.49
CA ARG A 25 13.24 22.03 12.04
C ARG A 25 14.22 21.41 13.07
N ILE A 26 14.13 21.72 14.36
CA ILE A 26 15.10 21.23 15.36
C ILE A 26 14.34 20.56 16.51
N TYR A 27 14.57 19.26 16.68
CA TYR A 27 13.95 18.43 17.72
C TYR A 27 15.02 17.68 18.52
N LYS A 28 14.77 17.50 19.81
CA LYS A 28 15.49 16.56 20.68
C LYS A 28 15.04 15.14 20.35
N LYS A 29 16.00 14.26 20.09
CA LYS A 29 15.79 12.85 19.72
C LYS A 29 16.70 11.93 20.55
N ALA A 30 16.33 10.66 20.69
CA ALA A 30 17.24 9.61 21.15
C ALA A 30 17.61 8.73 19.95
N ILE A 31 18.90 8.41 19.81
CA ILE A 31 19.43 7.68 18.67
C ILE A 31 20.41 6.60 19.15
N TYR A 32 20.45 5.47 18.44
CA TYR A 32 21.51 4.49 18.64
C TYR A 32 22.84 5.00 18.06
N ARG A 33 23.94 4.70 18.76
CA ARG A 33 25.31 5.04 18.35
C ARG A 33 26.21 3.84 18.56
N GLN A 34 27.22 3.69 17.72
CA GLN A 34 28.18 2.59 17.78
C GLN A 34 29.45 3.05 18.51
N PHE A 35 30.06 2.16 19.30
CA PHE A 35 31.30 2.41 20.01
C PHE A 35 32.29 1.28 19.73
N THR A 36 33.59 1.54 19.93
CA THR A 36 34.65 0.56 19.71
C THR A 36 34.62 -0.61 20.69
N ASP A 37 34.16 -0.37 21.92
CA ASP A 37 34.21 -1.33 23.02
C ASP A 37 33.21 -0.97 24.14
N GLY A 38 33.12 -1.85 25.13
CA GLY A 38 32.23 -1.72 26.29
C GLY A 38 32.55 -0.60 27.29
N THR A 39 33.58 0.23 27.06
CA THR A 39 33.77 1.48 27.82
C THR A 39 32.85 2.60 27.35
N TYR A 40 32.40 2.54 26.09
CA TYR A 40 31.57 3.56 25.42
C TYR A 40 32.24 4.95 25.38
N THR A 41 33.57 5.00 25.25
CA THR A 41 34.33 6.27 25.22
C THR A 41 34.65 6.77 23.81
N GLN A 42 34.85 5.87 22.84
CA GLN A 42 35.15 6.21 21.44
C GLN A 42 33.98 5.78 20.53
N GLU A 43 33.28 6.77 19.98
CA GLU A 43 32.18 6.58 19.02
C GLU A 43 32.75 6.21 17.63
N ILE A 44 32.15 5.21 16.97
CA ILE A 44 32.45 4.88 15.57
C ILE A 44 31.55 5.78 14.70
N PRO A 45 32.13 6.62 13.81
CA PRO A 45 31.35 7.54 12.99
C PRO A 45 30.53 6.75 11.95
N LYS A 46 29.22 6.94 11.98
CA LYS A 46 28.31 6.41 10.96
C LYS A 46 28.40 7.20 9.66
N ALA A 47 28.04 6.57 8.54
CA ALA A 47 27.97 7.24 7.24
C ALA A 47 26.98 8.42 7.28
N SER A 48 27.33 9.54 6.64
CA SER A 48 26.56 10.79 6.69
C SER A 48 25.11 10.62 6.25
N TRP A 49 24.85 9.78 5.25
CA TRP A 49 23.53 9.50 4.72
C TRP A 49 22.60 8.73 5.66
N LEU A 50 23.09 8.12 6.75
CA LEU A 50 22.24 7.43 7.74
C LEU A 50 21.37 8.39 8.57
N GLY A 51 21.65 9.69 8.57
CA GLY A 51 20.85 10.69 9.28
C GLY A 51 20.72 10.38 10.77
N PHE A 52 19.50 10.20 11.29
CA PHE A 52 19.34 9.81 12.70
C PHE A 52 19.41 8.30 12.95
N LEU A 53 19.31 7.45 11.92
CA LEU A 53 19.30 5.98 12.07
C LEU A 53 20.50 5.45 12.85
N GLY A 54 20.29 4.34 13.56
CA GLY A 54 21.36 3.57 14.19
C GLY A 54 22.39 3.01 13.20
N PRO A 55 23.52 2.49 13.70
CA PRO A 55 24.52 1.80 12.88
C PRO A 55 23.91 0.63 12.09
N VAL A 56 24.47 0.34 10.90
CA VAL A 56 24.08 -0.82 10.11
C VAL A 56 24.68 -2.07 10.75
N LEU A 57 23.84 -2.90 11.37
CA LEU A 57 24.23 -4.20 11.88
C LEU A 57 24.19 -5.22 10.73
N LYS A 58 25.19 -6.12 10.63
CA LYS A 58 25.26 -7.14 9.57
C LYS A 58 25.75 -8.47 10.12
N ALA A 59 25.21 -9.57 9.59
CA ALA A 59 25.66 -10.93 9.86
C ALA A 59 25.31 -11.85 8.69
N GLU A 60 25.99 -12.99 8.61
CA GLU A 60 25.71 -14.07 7.67
C GLU A 60 24.87 -15.20 8.30
N GLU A 61 24.51 -16.20 7.49
CA GLU A 61 23.98 -17.46 7.98
C GLU A 61 24.97 -18.13 8.97
N GLU A 62 24.43 -18.64 10.09
CA GLU A 62 25.12 -19.26 11.23
C GLU A 62 25.82 -18.29 12.21
N ASP A 63 25.88 -16.99 11.91
CA ASP A 63 26.45 -15.99 12.81
C ASP A 63 25.59 -15.71 14.06
N ILE A 64 26.23 -15.08 15.05
CA ILE A 64 25.61 -14.65 16.30
C ILE A 64 25.94 -13.18 16.57
N PHE A 65 24.92 -12.32 16.60
CA PHE A 65 25.05 -10.98 17.16
C PHE A 65 25.11 -11.07 18.69
N ILE A 66 26.16 -10.48 19.26
CA ILE A 66 26.25 -10.19 20.69
C ILE A 66 26.26 -8.66 20.81
N VAL A 67 25.12 -8.06 21.17
CA VAL A 67 24.95 -6.60 21.16
C VAL A 67 24.91 -6.05 22.57
N HIS A 68 25.97 -5.33 22.93
CA HIS A 68 26.09 -4.65 24.21
C HIS A 68 25.43 -3.27 24.14
N LEU A 69 24.22 -3.15 24.70
CA LEU A 69 23.49 -1.88 24.82
C LEU A 69 23.85 -1.21 26.15
N LYS A 70 24.01 0.12 26.13
CA LYS A 70 24.03 0.96 27.33
C LYS A 70 23.13 2.17 27.13
N ASN A 71 22.19 2.36 28.05
CA ASN A 71 21.22 3.44 27.93
C ASN A 71 21.78 4.74 28.55
N PHE A 72 22.15 5.70 27.71
CA PHE A 72 22.54 7.06 28.10
C PHE A 72 21.37 8.08 28.04
N GLY A 73 20.17 7.64 27.65
CA GLY A 73 18.98 8.47 27.58
C GLY A 73 18.37 8.76 28.97
N SER A 74 17.40 9.67 28.99
CA SER A 74 16.71 10.10 30.21
C SER A 74 15.55 9.19 30.66
N ARG A 75 15.21 8.15 29.88
CA ARG A 75 14.09 7.23 30.12
C ARG A 75 14.50 5.79 29.80
N PRO A 76 13.79 4.76 30.28
CA PRO A 76 14.02 3.38 29.86
C PRO A 76 13.83 3.21 28.36
N TYR A 77 14.62 2.32 27.76
CA TYR A 77 14.59 1.94 26.34
C TYR A 77 15.03 0.49 26.18
N SER A 78 14.68 -0.16 25.08
CA SER A 78 15.10 -1.53 24.78
C SER A 78 15.76 -1.63 23.40
N MET A 79 15.92 -2.86 22.89
CA MET A 79 16.36 -3.12 21.53
C MET A 79 15.84 -4.47 21.04
N HIS A 80 14.84 -4.43 20.15
CA HIS A 80 14.17 -5.55 19.52
C HIS A 80 14.60 -5.71 18.06
N PRO A 81 15.02 -6.90 17.61
CA PRO A 81 15.42 -7.15 16.24
C PRO A 81 14.30 -7.83 15.41
N HIS A 82 14.33 -7.59 14.10
CA HIS A 82 13.56 -8.37 13.11
C HIS A 82 14.46 -9.38 12.39
N GLY A 83 13.90 -10.40 11.74
CA GLY A 83 14.66 -11.28 10.84
C GLY A 83 15.73 -12.19 11.47
N VAL A 84 15.74 -12.36 12.79
CA VAL A 84 16.72 -13.21 13.51
C VAL A 84 16.05 -14.00 14.62
N PHE A 85 16.67 -15.11 15.03
CA PHE A 85 16.22 -15.88 16.18
C PHE A 85 16.79 -15.31 17.49
N TYR A 86 15.95 -15.17 18.51
CA TYR A 86 16.35 -14.86 19.88
C TYR A 86 15.62 -15.75 20.88
N ASP A 87 16.22 -15.91 22.06
CA ASP A 87 15.52 -16.46 23.22
C ASP A 87 14.77 -15.31 23.94
N LYS A 88 13.80 -15.62 24.81
CA LYS A 88 12.98 -14.64 25.55
C LYS A 88 13.74 -13.73 26.53
N GLU A 89 15.06 -13.88 26.65
CA GLU A 89 15.96 -12.99 27.42
C GLU A 89 16.81 -12.11 26.48
N SER A 90 16.39 -11.96 25.22
CA SER A 90 17.07 -11.14 24.21
C SER A 90 16.10 -10.63 23.13
N GLU A 91 14.82 -10.55 23.47
CA GLU A 91 13.77 -10.04 22.61
C GLU A 91 13.63 -8.52 22.72
N GLY A 92 13.79 -7.97 23.93
CA GLY A 92 13.71 -6.54 24.18
C GLY A 92 12.35 -5.90 23.92
N ALA A 93 11.24 -6.60 24.19
CA ALA A 93 9.88 -6.10 23.93
C ALA A 93 8.95 -6.35 25.12
N LEU A 94 8.44 -5.28 25.74
CA LEU A 94 7.65 -5.36 26.96
C LEU A 94 6.17 -5.70 26.68
N TYR A 95 5.78 -6.97 26.86
CA TYR A 95 4.38 -7.39 26.81
C TYR A 95 4.04 -8.57 27.74
N PRO A 96 2.74 -8.81 28.02
CA PRO A 96 2.26 -9.99 28.76
C PRO A 96 2.45 -11.30 27.99
N ASP A 97 3.62 -11.91 28.16
CA ASP A 97 4.10 -13.16 27.54
C ASP A 97 4.19 -14.35 28.51
N GLY A 98 3.96 -14.11 29.80
CA GLY A 98 4.09 -15.10 30.87
C GLY A 98 5.51 -15.31 31.40
N THR A 99 6.50 -14.52 30.99
CA THR A 99 7.87 -14.59 31.54
C THR A 99 8.02 -13.77 32.82
N GLY A 100 9.12 -13.97 33.54
CA GLY A 100 9.42 -13.23 34.77
C GLY A 100 10.87 -13.43 35.23
N GLY A 101 11.31 -12.59 36.17
CA GLY A 101 12.70 -12.61 36.64
C GLY A 101 13.64 -12.08 35.56
N LYS A 102 14.71 -12.84 35.24
CA LYS A 102 15.75 -12.42 34.28
C LYS A 102 15.24 -12.24 32.85
N SER A 103 14.27 -13.05 32.43
CA SER A 103 13.63 -13.01 31.11
C SER A 103 12.63 -11.84 30.95
N LYS A 104 12.88 -10.75 31.69
CA LYS A 104 12.22 -9.44 31.68
C LYS A 104 13.22 -8.29 31.86
N GLU A 105 14.52 -8.58 31.99
CA GLU A 105 15.58 -7.56 32.11
C GLU A 105 15.98 -6.98 30.73
N ASP A 106 15.68 -7.69 29.64
CA ASP A 106 15.88 -7.24 28.26
C ASP A 106 14.79 -6.29 27.77
N ASP A 107 13.53 -6.52 28.22
CA ASP A 107 12.32 -5.75 27.86
C ASP A 107 12.46 -4.24 28.09
N PHE A 108 13.24 -3.80 29.08
CA PHE A 108 13.52 -2.39 29.32
C PHE A 108 14.85 -2.15 30.06
N VAL A 109 15.78 -1.45 29.41
CA VAL A 109 17.05 -1.02 30.01
C VAL A 109 16.89 0.40 30.54
N VAL A 110 16.88 0.55 31.87
CA VAL A 110 16.74 1.87 32.53
C VAL A 110 17.99 2.75 32.35
N PRO A 111 17.88 4.10 32.49
CA PRO A 111 19.00 5.02 32.36
C PRO A 111 20.25 4.63 33.17
N GLY A 112 21.43 4.74 32.54
CA GLY A 112 22.72 4.40 33.12
C GLY A 112 23.05 2.90 33.17
N ARG A 113 22.09 2.01 32.90
CA ARG A 113 22.31 0.56 32.86
C ARG A 113 22.72 0.06 31.48
N ASN A 114 23.26 -1.15 31.47
CA ASN A 114 23.64 -1.90 30.29
C ASN A 114 22.91 -3.24 30.25
N TYR A 115 22.75 -3.77 29.03
CA TYR A 115 22.21 -5.11 28.76
C TYR A 115 22.97 -5.73 27.58
N THR A 116 22.98 -7.06 27.46
CA THR A 116 23.61 -7.75 26.32
C THR A 116 22.59 -8.67 25.67
N TYR A 117 22.22 -8.33 24.43
CA TYR A 117 21.30 -9.11 23.63
C TYR A 117 22.07 -10.16 22.80
N THR A 118 21.54 -11.38 22.71
CA THR A 118 22.10 -12.45 21.88
C THR A 118 21.10 -12.86 20.80
N TRP A 119 21.43 -12.59 19.54
CA TRP A 119 20.59 -12.93 18.39
C TRP A 119 21.35 -13.86 17.43
N ARG A 120 20.70 -14.91 16.92
CA ARG A 120 21.32 -15.97 16.13
C ARG A 120 20.70 -16.02 14.74
N VAL A 121 21.54 -16.02 13.71
CA VAL A 121 21.11 -16.18 12.32
C VAL A 121 21.05 -17.67 12.00
N LYS A 122 19.96 -18.33 12.37
CA LYS A 122 19.73 -19.72 11.96
C LYS A 122 19.43 -19.77 10.46
N ASN A 123 19.76 -20.88 9.80
CA ASN A 123 19.46 -21.16 8.39
C ASN A 123 18.04 -20.72 7.97
N ASN A 124 17.02 -21.06 8.78
CA ASN A 124 15.62 -20.72 8.49
C ASN A 124 15.23 -19.23 8.69
N TYR A 125 16.19 -18.35 8.97
CA TYR A 125 16.07 -16.89 9.02
C TYR A 125 17.02 -16.20 8.02
N ALA A 126 17.92 -16.96 7.38
CA ALA A 126 18.81 -16.45 6.34
C ALA A 126 18.09 -16.34 4.98
N PRO A 127 18.62 -15.56 4.02
CA PRO A 127 18.01 -15.40 2.71
C PRO A 127 17.95 -16.72 1.94
N THR A 128 16.80 -17.05 1.34
CA THR A 128 16.66 -18.25 0.51
C THR A 128 17.44 -18.13 -0.80
N SER A 129 17.55 -19.22 -1.57
CA SER A 129 18.23 -19.19 -2.87
C SER A 129 17.66 -18.14 -3.83
N ALA A 130 16.35 -17.87 -3.77
CA ALA A 130 15.64 -16.90 -4.61
C ALA A 130 15.69 -15.46 -4.08
N ASP A 131 16.06 -15.25 -2.81
CA ASP A 131 16.23 -13.91 -2.24
C ASP A 131 17.53 -13.24 -2.72
N PRO A 132 17.67 -11.91 -2.61
CA PRO A 132 18.95 -11.21 -2.77
C PRO A 132 20.04 -11.73 -1.82
N ALA A 133 21.30 -11.38 -2.08
CA ALA A 133 22.42 -11.86 -1.26
C ALA A 133 22.35 -11.42 0.22
N CYS A 134 21.71 -10.26 0.50
CA CYS A 134 21.34 -9.84 1.84
C CYS A 134 19.90 -9.30 1.89
N LEU A 135 19.15 -9.68 2.92
CA LEU A 135 17.83 -9.15 3.24
C LEU A 135 17.92 -7.93 4.15
N THR A 136 17.04 -6.96 3.92
CA THR A 136 16.79 -5.82 4.81
C THR A 136 15.89 -6.24 5.97
N TRP A 137 16.29 -5.89 7.18
CA TRP A 137 15.49 -5.91 8.41
C TRP A 137 15.81 -4.65 9.23
N ILE A 138 15.19 -4.51 10.41
CA ILE A 138 15.44 -3.42 11.35
C ILE A 138 15.67 -3.93 12.77
N TYR A 139 16.14 -3.02 13.63
CA TYR A 139 16.03 -3.14 15.07
C TYR A 139 15.58 -1.79 15.66
N HIS A 140 14.82 -1.81 16.76
CA HIS A 140 14.26 -0.61 17.38
C HIS A 140 13.96 -0.80 18.87
N SER A 141 13.67 0.27 19.62
CA SER A 141 13.15 0.14 21.00
C SER A 141 11.66 -0.23 20.96
N HIS A 142 11.24 -1.08 21.90
CA HIS A 142 9.94 -1.75 21.89
C HIS A 142 9.28 -1.75 23.29
N ILE A 143 9.33 -0.61 23.98
CA ILE A 143 8.56 -0.39 25.21
C ILE A 143 7.20 0.23 24.86
N ASP A 144 7.24 1.33 24.12
CA ASP A 144 6.08 1.95 23.45
C ASP A 144 6.51 2.23 22.01
N THR A 145 6.36 1.22 21.15
CA THR A 145 7.01 1.15 19.84
C THR A 145 6.78 2.41 18.97
N PRO A 146 5.55 2.94 18.81
CA PRO A 146 5.33 4.16 18.03
C PRO A 146 6.08 5.37 18.60
N ARG A 147 6.06 5.56 19.92
CA ARG A 147 6.73 6.70 20.58
C ARG A 147 8.24 6.56 20.56
N ASP A 148 8.75 5.36 20.80
CA ASP A 148 10.18 5.05 20.80
C ASP A 148 10.81 5.26 19.40
N ILE A 149 10.15 4.78 18.35
CA ILE A 149 10.56 4.97 16.96
C ILE A 149 10.47 6.45 16.56
N SER A 150 9.35 7.12 16.87
CA SER A 150 9.18 8.56 16.59
C SER A 150 10.24 9.41 17.30
N THR A 151 10.64 9.02 18.51
CA THR A 151 11.77 9.64 19.24
C THR A 151 13.14 9.39 18.61
N GLY A 152 13.28 8.42 17.70
CA GLY A 152 14.45 8.19 16.85
C GLY A 152 15.18 6.86 17.05
N LEU A 153 14.67 5.93 17.87
CA LEU A 153 15.34 4.67 18.19
C LEU A 153 15.01 3.56 17.20
N ILE A 154 15.59 3.67 16.01
CA ILE A 154 15.53 2.67 14.94
C ILE A 154 16.88 2.58 14.20
N GLY A 155 17.24 1.39 13.72
CA GLY A 155 18.40 1.17 12.85
C GLY A 155 18.23 -0.04 11.93
N PRO A 156 18.98 -0.12 10.83
CA PRO A 156 18.90 -1.23 9.88
C PRO A 156 19.75 -2.44 10.33
N LEU A 157 19.20 -3.62 10.10
CA LEU A 157 19.83 -4.93 10.33
C LEU A 157 19.86 -5.69 9.00
N LEU A 158 21.03 -6.13 8.55
CA LEU A 158 21.18 -6.87 7.29
C LEU A 158 21.57 -8.32 7.57
N ILE A 159 20.83 -9.25 6.98
CA ILE A 159 21.09 -10.69 7.13
C ILE A 159 21.46 -11.26 5.75
N CYS A 160 22.66 -11.80 5.64
CA CYS A 160 23.28 -12.19 4.38
C CYS A 160 23.39 -13.71 4.22
N LYS A 161 23.48 -14.17 2.98
CA LYS A 161 23.91 -15.55 2.66
C LYS A 161 25.38 -15.71 3.03
N LYS A 162 25.77 -16.93 3.41
CA LYS A 162 27.14 -17.26 3.78
C LYS A 162 28.14 -16.98 2.64
N GLY A 163 29.25 -16.31 2.94
CA GLY A 163 30.29 -15.89 2.00
C GLY A 163 29.96 -14.66 1.16
N THR A 164 29.00 -13.83 1.57
CA THR A 164 28.66 -12.55 0.91
C THR A 164 29.50 -11.39 1.45
N LEU A 165 29.79 -11.40 2.76
CA LEU A 165 30.56 -10.39 3.47
C LEU A 165 32.06 -10.72 3.45
N ASP A 166 32.89 -9.69 3.34
CA ASP A 166 34.33 -9.79 3.53
C ASP A 166 34.66 -9.85 5.03
N ASP A 167 35.34 -10.94 5.46
CA ASP A 167 35.71 -11.24 6.85
C ASP A 167 36.45 -10.09 7.57
N SER A 168 37.14 -9.22 6.84
CA SER A 168 38.00 -8.17 7.39
C SER A 168 37.32 -6.80 7.49
N THR A 169 36.39 -6.51 6.59
CA THR A 169 35.75 -5.19 6.44
C THR A 169 34.25 -5.18 6.71
N MET A 170 33.61 -6.35 6.78
CA MET A 170 32.14 -6.52 6.82
C MET A 170 31.43 -5.75 5.68
N GLN A 171 32.10 -5.57 4.54
CA GLN A 171 31.52 -5.04 3.31
C GLN A 171 31.05 -6.19 2.42
N ARG A 172 30.06 -5.90 1.57
CA ARG A 172 29.55 -6.88 0.59
C ARG A 172 30.56 -7.03 -0.54
N THR A 173 30.82 -8.27 -0.94
CA THR A 173 31.72 -8.59 -2.07
C THR A 173 31.01 -8.48 -3.42
N ASP A 174 29.68 -8.59 -3.44
CA ASP A 174 28.82 -8.61 -4.63
C ASP A 174 28.26 -7.23 -5.03
N ALA A 175 28.27 -6.26 -4.12
CA ALA A 175 27.76 -4.91 -4.33
C ALA A 175 28.82 -3.86 -3.96
N SER A 176 29.22 -3.02 -4.93
CA SER A 176 30.24 -1.98 -4.76
C SER A 176 29.78 -0.84 -3.83
N LYS A 177 28.46 -0.61 -3.75
CA LYS A 177 27.83 0.33 -2.81
C LYS A 177 26.63 -0.32 -2.12
N THR A 178 26.39 0.12 -0.89
CA THR A 178 25.24 -0.32 -0.08
C THR A 178 24.70 0.89 0.66
N PHE A 179 23.42 1.20 0.46
CA PHE A 179 22.72 2.29 1.14
C PHE A 179 21.53 1.71 1.91
N ALA A 180 21.24 2.27 3.08
CA ALA A 180 20.04 1.94 3.88
C ALA A 180 19.19 3.20 4.06
N LEU A 181 17.96 3.17 3.56
CA LEU A 181 17.05 4.32 3.58
C LEU A 181 15.71 3.95 4.22
N MET A 182 15.34 4.71 5.23
CA MET A 182 14.02 4.75 5.84
C MET A 182 13.20 5.88 5.21
N PHE A 183 12.00 5.56 4.76
CA PHE A 183 10.97 6.52 4.36
C PHE A 183 9.92 6.58 5.49
N SER A 184 9.69 7.78 6.03
CA SER A 184 8.84 7.96 7.21
C SER A 184 8.32 9.39 7.33
N ALA A 185 7.03 9.56 7.60
CA ALA A 185 6.46 10.76 8.19
C ALA A 185 6.74 10.75 9.70
N VAL A 186 7.93 11.20 10.10
CA VAL A 186 8.39 11.13 11.49
C VAL A 186 7.56 12.08 12.35
N ASP A 187 6.60 11.51 13.08
CA ASP A 187 5.63 12.26 13.89
C ASP A 187 6.23 12.66 15.26
N GLU A 188 6.71 13.89 15.36
CA GLU A 188 7.28 14.39 16.63
C GLU A 188 6.20 14.66 17.71
N ASN A 189 4.90 14.57 17.40
CA ASN A 189 3.84 14.63 18.43
C ASN A 189 3.80 13.33 19.26
N LEU A 190 4.14 12.19 18.65
CA LEU A 190 4.33 10.92 19.36
C LEU A 190 5.66 10.85 20.11
N SER A 191 6.61 11.72 19.78
CA SER A 191 7.93 11.77 20.41
C SER A 191 7.82 12.03 21.90
N TRP A 192 8.46 11.19 22.70
CA TRP A 192 8.59 11.34 24.15
C TRP A 192 9.24 12.66 24.60
N TYR A 193 9.83 13.42 23.67
CA TYR A 193 10.45 14.73 23.93
C TYR A 193 9.59 15.91 23.46
N LEU A 194 8.33 15.72 23.03
CA LEU A 194 7.44 16.80 22.58
C LEU A 194 7.40 17.98 23.55
N ASP A 195 7.15 17.73 24.84
CA ASP A 195 7.11 18.79 25.86
C ASP A 195 8.45 19.50 26.06
N GLU A 196 9.57 18.77 26.00
CA GLU A 196 10.90 19.40 26.04
C GLU A 196 11.15 20.25 24.78
N ASN A 197 10.69 19.79 23.62
CA ASN A 197 10.83 20.49 22.34
C ASN A 197 9.97 21.76 22.31
N ILE A 198 8.72 21.72 22.76
CA ILE A 198 7.85 22.89 22.92
C ILE A 198 8.54 23.93 23.80
N ASN A 199 8.95 23.55 25.02
CA ASN A 199 9.56 24.48 25.98
C ASN A 199 10.93 25.04 25.53
N THR A 200 11.66 24.33 24.67
CA THR A 200 12.97 24.77 24.16
C THR A 200 12.86 25.62 22.88
N PHE A 201 11.94 25.27 21.98
CA PHE A 201 11.92 25.76 20.61
C PHE A 201 10.71 26.61 20.25
N CYS A 202 9.53 26.48 20.87
CA CYS A 202 8.48 27.48 20.70
C CYS A 202 8.91 28.81 21.34
N LEU A 203 8.50 29.97 20.78
CA LEU A 203 8.79 31.26 21.39
C LEU A 203 7.78 31.60 22.51
N GLU A 204 6.57 31.05 22.43
CA GLU A 204 5.48 31.23 23.38
C GLU A 204 4.88 29.85 23.74
N PRO A 205 5.62 28.98 24.47
CA PRO A 205 5.22 27.59 24.71
C PRO A 205 3.89 27.43 25.46
N THR A 206 3.48 28.44 26.25
CA THR A 206 2.18 28.46 26.94
C THR A 206 0.98 28.73 26.04
N MET A 207 1.21 29.16 24.79
CA MET A 207 0.18 29.41 23.77
C MET A 207 0.01 28.22 22.81
N VAL A 208 0.79 27.15 22.99
CA VAL A 208 0.70 25.95 22.15
C VAL A 208 -0.51 25.12 22.59
N ASP A 209 -1.53 25.09 21.74
CA ASP A 209 -2.48 23.99 21.73
C ASP A 209 -1.83 22.78 21.03
N LYS A 210 -1.91 21.61 21.64
CA LYS A 210 -1.38 20.35 21.09
C LYS A 210 -2.38 19.68 20.14
N GLU A 211 -3.66 20.02 20.27
CA GLU A 211 -4.74 19.49 19.45
C GLU A 211 -5.00 20.37 18.20
N ASP A 212 -4.31 21.52 18.07
CA ASP A 212 -4.29 22.32 16.83
C ASP A 212 -3.78 21.46 15.67
N GLU A 213 -4.65 21.16 14.70
CA GLU A 213 -4.27 20.40 13.51
C GLU A 213 -3.08 21.04 12.79
N GLY A 214 -2.98 22.38 12.80
CA GLY A 214 -1.85 23.08 12.21
C GLY A 214 -0.53 22.84 12.97
N PHE A 215 -0.57 22.59 14.29
CA PHE A 215 0.58 22.25 15.12
C PHE A 215 0.98 20.79 14.87
N ILE A 216 0.00 19.87 14.98
CA ILE A 216 0.18 18.44 14.74
C ILE A 216 0.86 18.21 13.39
N HIS A 217 0.31 18.78 12.31
CA HIS A 217 0.87 18.61 10.97
C HIS A 217 2.24 19.27 10.80
N SER A 218 2.53 20.40 11.46
CA SER A 218 3.86 21.03 11.37
C SER A 218 4.98 20.18 12.00
N ASN A 219 4.61 19.24 12.87
CA ASN A 219 5.52 18.32 13.55
C ASN A 219 5.61 16.93 12.87
N LYS A 220 4.86 16.68 11.79
CA LYS A 220 4.96 15.46 10.96
C LYS A 220 6.03 15.67 9.88
N MET A 221 7.21 15.08 10.09
CA MET A 221 8.39 15.35 9.27
C MET A 221 8.55 14.29 8.18
N HIS A 222 8.03 14.55 6.98
CA HIS A 222 8.04 13.65 5.81
C HIS A 222 9.46 13.46 5.23
N ALA A 223 10.21 12.52 5.79
CA ALA A 223 11.66 12.47 5.68
C ALA A 223 12.23 11.16 5.09
N ILE A 224 13.42 11.28 4.49
CA ILE A 224 14.32 10.16 4.17
C ILE A 224 15.47 10.17 5.18
N ASN A 225 15.59 9.13 6.02
CA ASN A 225 16.55 9.04 7.13
C ASN A 225 16.52 10.21 8.15
N GLY A 226 15.42 10.98 8.17
CA GLY A 226 15.29 12.21 8.97
C GLY A 226 15.69 13.51 8.27
N TYR A 227 15.93 13.47 6.96
CA TYR A 227 16.13 14.67 6.13
C TYR A 227 14.90 14.94 5.25
N ILE A 228 14.57 16.23 5.12
CA ILE A 228 13.44 16.77 4.33
C ILE A 228 13.95 17.81 3.32
N PHE A 229 13.16 18.13 2.29
CA PHE A 229 13.43 19.14 1.25
C PHE A 229 14.85 19.02 0.66
N GLY A 230 15.24 17.82 0.24
CA GLY A 230 16.51 17.56 -0.45
C GLY A 230 17.75 17.60 0.42
N ASN A 231 17.62 17.72 1.75
CA ASN A 231 18.76 17.85 2.68
C ASN A 231 19.49 16.52 2.98
N LEU A 232 19.03 15.39 2.41
CA LEU A 232 19.75 14.11 2.51
C LEU A 232 21.15 14.27 1.89
N PRO A 233 22.25 13.97 2.62
CA PRO A 233 23.60 14.04 2.06
C PRO A 233 23.72 13.21 0.78
N ILE A 234 24.27 13.82 -0.28
CA ILE A 234 24.28 13.25 -1.63
C ILE A 234 24.86 11.83 -1.61
N LEU A 235 24.09 10.89 -2.18
CA LEU A 235 24.48 9.48 -2.27
C LEU A 235 25.40 9.29 -3.49
N GLU A 236 26.71 9.25 -3.23
CA GLU A 236 27.75 9.16 -4.28
C GLU A 236 28.03 7.71 -4.70
N MET A 237 27.93 7.45 -6.01
CA MET A 237 28.21 6.16 -6.65
C MET A 237 28.85 6.35 -8.03
N CYS A 238 29.48 5.31 -8.57
CA CYS A 238 30.11 5.35 -9.87
C CYS A 238 29.24 4.69 -10.94
N ALA A 239 29.24 5.23 -12.16
CA ALA A 239 28.65 4.55 -13.30
C ALA A 239 29.35 3.18 -13.53
N GLY A 240 28.56 2.15 -13.80
CA GLY A 240 28.98 0.75 -13.88
C GLY A 240 29.00 -0.01 -12.55
N GLU A 241 28.80 0.64 -11.39
CA GLU A 241 28.75 -0.06 -10.09
C GLU A 241 27.41 -0.79 -9.88
N SER A 242 27.51 -1.94 -9.21
CA SER A 242 26.37 -2.60 -8.55
C SER A 242 26.08 -1.92 -7.22
N VAL A 243 24.84 -1.49 -7.02
CA VAL A 243 24.36 -0.76 -5.85
C VAL A 243 23.20 -1.52 -5.22
N SER A 244 23.34 -1.87 -3.94
CA SER A 244 22.25 -2.46 -3.14
C SER A 244 21.57 -1.41 -2.28
N TRP A 245 20.25 -1.29 -2.47
CA TRP A 245 19.36 -0.40 -1.74
C TRP A 245 18.57 -1.20 -0.71
N HIS A 246 18.84 -0.97 0.56
CA HIS A 246 18.09 -1.54 1.68
C HIS A 246 17.03 -0.52 2.11
N LEU A 247 15.81 -0.73 1.65
CA LEU A 247 14.71 0.22 1.76
C LEU A 247 13.70 -0.26 2.79
N PHE A 248 13.22 0.64 3.64
CA PHE A 248 12.14 0.33 4.56
C PHE A 248 11.22 1.51 4.85
N GLY A 249 9.93 1.23 5.03
CA GLY A 249 8.92 2.20 5.45
C GLY A 249 8.68 2.12 6.96
N MET A 250 8.32 3.24 7.60
CA MET A 250 8.02 3.25 9.04
C MET A 250 7.09 4.40 9.43
N GLY A 251 6.08 4.12 10.26
CA GLY A 251 5.16 5.12 10.80
C GLY A 251 3.74 4.58 10.95
N ASN A 252 2.73 5.28 10.44
CA ASN A 252 1.29 4.98 10.63
C ASN A 252 0.51 4.88 9.30
N GLU A 253 -0.81 5.12 9.29
CA GLU A 253 -1.66 4.98 8.10
C GLU A 253 -1.25 5.90 6.94
N ILE A 254 -0.65 7.08 7.22
CA ILE A 254 -0.17 7.97 6.15
C ILE A 254 1.12 7.47 5.52
N ASP A 255 1.85 6.52 6.12
CA ASP A 255 3.17 6.06 5.65
C ASP A 255 3.12 5.08 4.46
N MET A 256 2.27 5.39 3.48
CA MET A 256 2.32 4.82 2.13
C MET A 256 3.38 5.56 1.32
N HIS A 257 4.52 4.92 1.04
CA HIS A 257 5.60 5.53 0.26
C HIS A 257 5.76 4.86 -1.10
N SER A 258 5.87 5.67 -2.15
CA SER A 258 6.17 5.20 -3.51
C SER A 258 7.51 5.79 -3.95
N THR A 259 8.60 5.12 -3.61
CA THR A 259 9.97 5.59 -3.80
C THR A 259 10.41 5.46 -5.27
N TYR A 260 10.67 6.57 -5.95
CA TYR A 260 11.07 6.60 -7.36
C TYR A 260 12.53 7.04 -7.55
N PHE A 261 13.28 6.27 -8.34
CA PHE A 261 14.69 6.51 -8.68
C PHE A 261 14.82 7.14 -10.08
N PHE A 262 14.84 8.48 -10.16
CA PHE A 262 14.82 9.19 -11.44
C PHE A 262 15.99 8.79 -12.35
N GLY A 263 15.71 8.47 -13.61
CA GLY A 263 16.71 8.13 -14.63
C GLY A 263 17.31 6.73 -14.51
N HIS A 264 16.84 5.90 -13.57
CA HIS A 264 17.30 4.53 -13.35
C HIS A 264 16.12 3.58 -13.11
N THR A 265 16.40 2.27 -13.15
CA THR A 265 15.49 1.23 -12.67
C THR A 265 16.21 0.35 -11.66
N VAL A 266 15.44 -0.33 -10.83
CA VAL A 266 15.90 -1.30 -9.86
C VAL A 266 15.35 -2.69 -10.19
N THR A 267 15.97 -3.72 -9.63
CA THR A 267 15.44 -5.09 -9.62
C THR A 267 15.07 -5.44 -8.18
N SER A 268 13.86 -5.93 -7.95
CA SER A 268 13.37 -6.36 -6.64
C SER A 268 12.70 -7.72 -6.77
N ARG A 269 13.14 -8.70 -5.97
CA ARG A 269 12.64 -10.10 -6.03
C ARG A 269 12.66 -10.69 -7.47
N GLY A 270 13.67 -10.35 -8.25
CA GLY A 270 13.84 -10.77 -9.65
C GLY A 270 13.03 -9.99 -10.69
N HIS A 271 12.19 -9.03 -10.28
CA HIS A 271 11.34 -8.22 -11.16
C HIS A 271 11.90 -6.81 -11.40
N ARG A 272 11.77 -6.28 -12.61
CA ARG A 272 12.15 -4.90 -12.96
C ARG A 272 11.09 -3.91 -12.48
N SER A 273 11.51 -2.87 -11.76
CA SER A 273 10.66 -1.71 -11.42
C SER A 273 11.51 -0.44 -11.39
N ASP A 274 10.87 0.73 -11.44
CA ASP A 274 11.50 2.02 -11.14
C ASP A 274 10.96 2.65 -9.84
N VAL A 275 9.74 2.27 -9.44
CA VAL A 275 9.12 2.60 -8.15
C VAL A 275 9.19 1.40 -7.19
N ILE A 276 9.47 1.67 -5.91
CA ILE A 276 9.36 0.70 -4.81
C ILE A 276 8.32 1.21 -3.82
N HIS A 277 7.32 0.38 -3.51
CA HIS A 277 6.31 0.71 -2.50
C HIS A 277 6.78 0.25 -1.10
N LEU A 278 6.64 1.12 -0.11
CA LEU A 278 6.99 0.86 1.29
C LEU A 278 5.85 1.33 2.18
N PHE A 279 5.35 0.44 3.04
CA PHE A 279 4.37 0.72 4.10
C PHE A 279 5.08 0.60 5.47
N PRO A 280 4.44 0.93 6.62
CA PRO A 280 5.03 0.73 7.94
C PRO A 280 5.65 -0.66 8.11
N ALA A 281 6.90 -0.75 8.57
CA ALA A 281 7.64 -2.02 8.69
C ALA A 281 7.70 -2.89 7.42
N THR A 282 7.55 -2.31 6.23
CA THR A 282 7.88 -3.00 4.96
C THR A 282 9.39 -3.00 4.78
N PHE A 283 9.98 -4.16 4.49
CA PHE A 283 11.43 -4.30 4.25
C PHE A 283 11.71 -4.86 2.85
N ILE A 284 12.52 -4.14 2.07
CA ILE A 284 12.88 -4.50 0.70
C ILE A 284 14.39 -4.34 0.51
N THR A 285 14.99 -5.27 -0.24
CA THR A 285 16.31 -5.10 -0.86
C THR A 285 16.09 -4.96 -2.36
N ALA A 286 16.58 -3.87 -2.96
CA ALA A 286 16.50 -3.60 -4.39
C ALA A 286 17.89 -3.36 -4.98
N GLU A 287 18.15 -3.90 -6.16
CA GLU A 287 19.48 -3.91 -6.78
C GLU A 287 19.48 -3.03 -8.05
N MET A 288 20.51 -2.20 -8.19
CA MET A 288 20.64 -1.22 -9.28
C MET A 288 22.03 -1.33 -9.91
N ILE A 289 22.10 -1.19 -11.23
CA ILE A 289 23.35 -0.87 -11.93
C ILE A 289 23.32 0.63 -12.22
N ALA A 290 24.19 1.40 -11.55
CA ALA A 290 24.26 2.84 -11.76
C ALA A 290 24.78 3.11 -13.18
N GLY A 291 24.05 3.87 -13.99
CA GLY A 291 24.32 3.98 -15.43
C GLY A 291 24.45 5.41 -15.94
N ASN A 292 23.39 6.20 -15.76
CA ASN A 292 23.31 7.54 -16.33
C ASN A 292 24.10 8.53 -15.45
N VAL A 293 25.19 9.08 -15.97
CA VAL A 293 26.06 10.03 -15.24
C VAL A 293 25.35 11.36 -14.99
N GLY A 294 25.28 11.78 -13.73
CA GLY A 294 24.62 13.02 -13.29
C GLY A 294 24.11 12.94 -11.86
N LYS A 295 23.58 14.07 -11.37
CA LYS A 295 22.80 14.12 -10.12
C LYS A 295 21.34 13.83 -10.40
N TRP A 296 20.73 12.92 -9.66
CA TRP A 296 19.38 12.41 -9.89
C TRP A 296 18.53 12.56 -8.63
N LEU A 297 17.25 12.83 -8.85
CA LEU A 297 16.25 12.90 -7.80
C LEU A 297 15.90 11.50 -7.28
N LEU A 298 15.76 11.40 -5.96
CA LEU A 298 15.15 10.28 -5.26
C LEU A 298 14.00 10.87 -4.45
N ALA A 299 12.77 10.52 -4.77
CA ALA A 299 11.60 11.11 -4.12
C ALA A 299 10.50 10.08 -3.88
N CYS A 300 9.67 10.34 -2.87
CA CYS A 300 8.35 9.72 -2.78
C CYS A 300 7.42 10.35 -3.84
N GLN A 301 6.65 9.56 -4.57
CA GLN A 301 5.66 10.02 -5.56
C GLN A 301 4.22 10.07 -5.02
N VAL A 302 4.03 9.92 -3.71
CA VAL A 302 2.74 10.27 -3.08
C VAL A 302 2.68 11.79 -2.96
N ASN A 303 1.60 12.38 -3.47
CA ASN A 303 1.48 13.83 -3.69
C ASN A 303 1.80 14.65 -2.44
N ASP A 304 1.17 14.33 -1.30
CA ASP A 304 1.37 15.05 -0.05
C ASP A 304 2.80 14.88 0.49
N HIS A 305 3.40 13.70 0.33
CA HIS A 305 4.77 13.43 0.77
C HIS A 305 5.79 14.19 -0.09
N LEU A 306 5.55 14.28 -1.40
CA LEU A 306 6.37 15.06 -2.32
C LEU A 306 6.31 16.56 -1.96
N GLN A 307 5.10 17.10 -1.76
CA GLN A 307 4.91 18.51 -1.37
C GLN A 307 5.45 18.83 0.03
N ALA A 308 5.37 17.89 0.97
CA ALA A 308 5.99 17.98 2.30
C ALA A 308 7.52 17.76 2.30
N GLY A 309 8.14 17.51 1.14
CA GLY A 309 9.59 17.49 0.96
C GLY A 309 10.27 16.14 1.16
N MET A 310 9.59 15.02 0.94
CA MET A 310 10.18 13.67 1.00
C MET A 310 11.03 13.37 -0.23
N GLU A 311 12.15 14.09 -0.35
CA GLU A 311 13.07 14.08 -1.48
C GLU A 311 14.53 14.11 -1.04
N GLY A 312 15.41 13.56 -1.88
CA GLY A 312 16.86 13.53 -1.71
C GLY A 312 17.56 13.42 -3.07
N LEU A 313 18.89 13.54 -3.08
CA LEU A 313 19.68 13.48 -4.31
C LEU A 313 20.73 12.36 -4.23
N TYR A 314 20.92 11.66 -5.35
CA TYR A 314 22.05 10.77 -5.57
C TYR A 314 22.87 11.22 -6.78
N ASN A 315 24.14 10.86 -6.83
CA ASN A 315 25.07 11.35 -7.85
C ASN A 315 25.87 10.18 -8.43
N VAL A 316 25.76 10.00 -9.75
CA VAL A 316 26.42 8.96 -10.51
C VAL A 316 27.60 9.59 -11.25
N GLN A 317 28.82 9.26 -10.85
CA GLN A 317 30.06 9.82 -11.41
C GLN A 317 30.79 8.87 -12.35
N THR A 318 31.58 9.41 -13.28
CA THR A 318 32.49 8.60 -14.13
C THR A 318 33.79 8.30 -13.39
N CYS A 319 33.84 7.19 -12.65
CA CYS A 319 35.05 6.77 -11.93
C CYS A 319 36.02 5.95 -12.79
N ASN A 320 35.50 5.16 -13.73
CA ASN A 320 36.29 4.34 -14.66
C ASN A 320 36.19 4.87 -16.10
N LYS A 321 37.30 4.85 -16.84
CA LYS A 321 37.39 5.43 -18.21
C LYS A 321 36.79 4.57 -19.33
N ASN A 322 36.45 3.30 -19.07
CA ASN A 322 36.03 2.33 -20.09
C ASN A 322 34.50 2.08 -20.12
N ILE A 323 33.69 3.08 -19.77
CA ILE A 323 32.22 2.96 -19.82
C ILE A 323 31.75 3.37 -21.22
N SER A 324 31.78 2.42 -22.16
CA SER A 324 31.11 2.58 -23.45
C SER A 324 29.61 2.41 -23.26
N GLN A 325 28.81 3.46 -23.53
CA GLN A 325 27.36 3.27 -23.66
C GLN A 325 27.09 2.29 -24.82
N PRO A 326 26.29 1.23 -24.62
CA PRO A 326 25.98 0.29 -25.69
C PRO A 326 25.21 1.02 -26.80
N SER A 327 25.65 0.85 -28.04
CA SER A 327 24.95 1.37 -29.20
C SER A 327 23.61 0.65 -29.36
N LEU A 328 22.52 1.40 -29.23
CA LEU A 328 21.17 0.89 -29.50
C LEU A 328 21.06 0.44 -30.96
N SER A 329 20.51 -0.77 -31.15
CA SER A 329 20.37 -1.44 -32.45
C SER A 329 18.90 -1.71 -32.82
N GLY A 330 17.97 -1.21 -32.02
CA GLY A 330 16.53 -1.29 -32.27
C GLY A 330 16.03 -0.17 -33.18
N ARG A 331 14.70 0.00 -33.19
CA ARG A 331 13.97 0.94 -34.02
C ARG A 331 13.89 2.31 -33.35
N GLU A 332 13.95 3.35 -34.16
CA GLU A 332 13.54 4.69 -33.75
C GLU A 332 12.00 4.82 -33.84
N ARG A 333 11.35 5.19 -32.73
CA ARG A 333 9.90 5.36 -32.64
C ARG A 333 9.56 6.82 -32.41
N ARG A 334 8.75 7.42 -33.28
CA ARG A 334 8.38 8.84 -33.23
C ARG A 334 6.92 9.00 -32.85
N TYR A 335 6.66 9.82 -31.84
CA TYR A 335 5.34 10.20 -31.37
C TYR A 335 5.19 11.72 -31.43
N PHE A 336 4.02 12.20 -31.86
CA PHE A 336 3.64 13.61 -31.84
C PHE A 336 2.50 13.77 -30.85
N ILE A 337 2.74 14.40 -29.70
CA ILE A 337 1.76 14.53 -28.62
C ILE A 337 1.56 16.02 -28.31
N ALA A 338 0.33 16.47 -28.15
CA ALA A 338 0.04 17.84 -27.71
C ALA A 338 -0.70 17.83 -26.36
N ALA A 339 -0.41 18.81 -25.50
CA ALA A 339 -1.26 19.12 -24.35
C ALA A 339 -2.33 20.12 -24.80
N GLU A 340 -3.61 19.78 -24.60
CA GLU A 340 -4.75 20.59 -25.03
C GLU A 340 -5.81 20.68 -23.94
N GLU A 341 -6.46 21.84 -23.80
CA GLU A 341 -7.62 22.00 -22.92
C GLU A 341 -8.84 21.22 -23.42
N VAL A 342 -9.52 20.53 -22.51
CA VAL A 342 -10.74 19.76 -22.78
C VAL A 342 -11.77 19.99 -21.69
N LEU A 343 -13.05 20.00 -22.06
CA LEU A 343 -14.14 19.87 -21.10
C LEU A 343 -14.42 18.39 -20.88
N TRP A 344 -14.10 17.90 -19.68
CA TRP A 344 -14.27 16.51 -19.28
C TRP A 344 -15.61 16.30 -18.57
N ASP A 345 -16.24 15.15 -18.81
CA ASP A 345 -17.48 14.70 -18.18
C ASP A 345 -17.21 13.34 -17.55
N TYR A 346 -17.24 13.26 -16.21
CA TYR A 346 -16.97 12.02 -15.48
C TYR A 346 -18.13 11.02 -15.51
N GLY A 347 -19.33 11.45 -15.92
CA GLY A 347 -20.55 10.64 -15.94
C GLY A 347 -21.45 10.97 -17.12
N PRO A 348 -20.99 10.78 -18.37
CA PRO A 348 -21.65 11.32 -19.58
C PRO A 348 -23.05 10.76 -19.83
N GLU A 349 -23.38 9.59 -19.28
CA GLU A 349 -24.70 8.98 -19.34
C GLU A 349 -25.69 9.55 -18.31
N GLY A 350 -25.21 10.19 -17.24
CA GLY A 350 -26.03 10.82 -16.19
C GLY A 350 -26.64 9.89 -15.13
N TYR A 351 -26.47 8.57 -15.25
CA TYR A 351 -26.94 7.57 -14.28
C TYR A 351 -25.84 6.55 -13.91
N ASP A 352 -25.92 6.02 -12.69
CA ASP A 352 -25.10 4.89 -12.24
C ASP A 352 -25.61 3.60 -12.90
N LYS A 353 -24.81 3.01 -13.79
CA LYS A 353 -25.15 1.79 -14.53
C LYS A 353 -25.43 0.57 -13.64
N PHE A 354 -24.97 0.57 -12.38
CA PHE A 354 -25.16 -0.54 -11.44
C PHE A 354 -26.48 -0.48 -10.69
N THR A 355 -26.88 0.72 -10.26
CA THR A 355 -28.09 0.92 -9.44
C THR A 355 -29.28 1.40 -10.28
N GLY A 356 -29.04 1.85 -11.52
CA GLY A 356 -30.03 2.48 -12.38
C GLY A 356 -30.47 3.88 -11.91
N GLN A 357 -29.85 4.43 -10.85
CA GLN A 357 -30.21 5.72 -10.27
C GLN A 357 -29.49 6.86 -11.00
N GLY A 358 -30.14 8.02 -11.12
CA GLY A 358 -29.48 9.23 -11.61
C GLY A 358 -28.34 9.65 -10.69
N LEU A 359 -27.21 10.10 -11.24
CA LEU A 359 -26.01 10.38 -10.44
C LEU A 359 -26.22 11.50 -9.40
N ASN A 360 -27.17 12.40 -9.63
CA ASN A 360 -27.57 13.47 -8.71
C ASN A 360 -28.81 13.14 -7.86
N ALA A 361 -29.23 11.87 -7.75
CA ALA A 361 -30.39 11.48 -6.97
C ALA A 361 -30.18 11.76 -5.48
N THR A 362 -31.10 12.50 -4.85
CA THR A 362 -30.99 12.91 -3.44
C THR A 362 -30.86 11.70 -2.51
N GLY A 363 -29.80 11.68 -1.69
CA GLY A 363 -29.49 10.56 -0.80
C GLY A 363 -28.77 9.38 -1.44
N SER A 364 -28.37 9.47 -2.71
CA SER A 364 -27.43 8.53 -3.34
C SER A 364 -25.98 8.94 -3.07
N ASN A 365 -25.06 7.96 -2.98
CA ASN A 365 -23.64 8.22 -2.72
C ASN A 365 -22.96 9.02 -3.85
N SER A 366 -23.45 8.89 -5.09
CA SER A 366 -22.99 9.68 -6.23
C SER A 366 -23.37 11.16 -6.14
N ALA A 367 -24.39 11.52 -5.36
CA ALA A 367 -24.89 12.89 -5.29
C ALA A 367 -23.83 13.86 -4.77
N THR A 368 -22.94 13.44 -3.87
CA THR A 368 -21.84 14.26 -3.34
C THR A 368 -20.96 14.82 -4.45
N PHE A 369 -20.64 14.00 -5.47
CA PHE A 369 -19.71 14.35 -6.55
C PHE A 369 -20.40 14.91 -7.80
N PHE A 370 -21.65 14.50 -8.06
CA PHE A 370 -22.36 14.85 -9.29
C PHE A 370 -23.42 15.95 -9.13
N THR A 371 -23.77 16.35 -7.90
CA THR A 371 -24.71 17.46 -7.69
C THR A 371 -24.08 18.80 -8.00
N ARG A 372 -24.70 19.55 -8.91
CA ARG A 372 -24.37 20.94 -9.21
C ARG A 372 -25.25 21.88 -8.38
N GLY A 373 -24.66 22.88 -7.75
CA GLY A 373 -25.34 23.77 -6.79
C GLY A 373 -24.92 25.23 -6.90
N GLU A 374 -25.31 26.06 -5.92
CA GLU A 374 -24.80 27.43 -5.82
C GLU A 374 -23.28 27.45 -5.59
N ASP A 375 -22.79 26.48 -4.83
CA ASP A 375 -21.43 26.34 -4.31
C ASP A 375 -20.73 25.05 -4.76
N ARG A 376 -21.39 24.21 -5.58
CA ARG A 376 -20.88 22.89 -6.04
C ARG A 376 -20.77 22.83 -7.57
N ILE A 377 -19.64 22.32 -8.07
CA ILE A 377 -19.31 22.22 -9.51
C ILE A 377 -20.11 21.10 -10.20
N GLY A 378 -20.18 19.92 -9.57
CA GLY A 378 -20.75 18.71 -10.15
C GLY A 378 -19.81 18.00 -11.14
N GLY A 379 -20.30 17.01 -11.88
CA GLY A 379 -19.43 16.07 -12.64
C GLY A 379 -18.71 16.58 -13.90
N LYS A 380 -18.55 17.89 -14.11
CA LYS A 380 -17.97 18.49 -15.34
C LYS A 380 -16.89 19.51 -15.04
N TYR A 381 -15.71 19.30 -15.63
CA TYR A 381 -14.50 20.09 -15.33
C TYR A 381 -13.73 20.41 -16.62
N TRP A 382 -13.23 21.64 -16.73
CA TRP A 382 -12.11 21.94 -17.62
C TRP A 382 -10.85 21.27 -17.08
N LYS A 383 -10.17 20.56 -17.99
CA LYS A 383 -8.97 19.75 -17.77
C LYS A 383 -8.00 19.97 -18.93
N VAL A 384 -6.81 19.39 -18.83
CA VAL A 384 -5.83 19.33 -19.92
C VAL A 384 -5.54 17.86 -20.26
N HIS A 385 -5.38 17.55 -21.54
CA HIS A 385 -5.27 16.17 -22.04
C HIS A 385 -4.11 16.02 -23.04
N TYR A 386 -3.46 14.85 -23.05
CA TYR A 386 -2.46 14.49 -24.05
C TYR A 386 -3.12 13.88 -25.30
N VAL A 387 -3.04 14.59 -26.42
CA VAL A 387 -3.65 14.20 -27.71
C VAL A 387 -2.58 13.76 -28.72
N GLU A 388 -2.75 12.60 -29.35
CA GLU A 388 -1.83 12.13 -30.40
C GLU A 388 -2.12 12.78 -31.77
N TYR A 389 -1.06 13.12 -32.47
CA TYR A 389 -1.06 13.71 -33.80
C TYR A 389 -0.33 12.80 -34.81
N ALA A 390 -0.74 12.88 -36.06
CA ALA A 390 -0.15 12.08 -37.14
C ALA A 390 1.10 12.73 -37.79
N ASP A 391 1.43 13.96 -37.38
CA ASP A 391 2.46 14.80 -38.01
C ASP A 391 3.08 15.80 -37.02
N ALA A 392 4.35 16.15 -37.26
CA ALA A 392 5.13 17.10 -36.46
C ALA A 392 4.62 18.56 -36.53
N ALA A 393 3.70 18.86 -37.45
CA ALA A 393 3.05 20.17 -37.54
C ALA A 393 1.78 20.27 -36.67
N PHE A 394 1.39 19.18 -36.00
CA PHE A 394 0.23 19.09 -35.12
C PHE A 394 -1.08 19.53 -35.81
N THR A 395 -1.21 19.20 -37.09
CA THR A 395 -2.35 19.58 -37.94
C THR A 395 -3.46 18.53 -37.94
N ARG A 396 -3.12 17.23 -38.01
CA ARG A 396 -4.10 16.14 -38.05
C ARG A 396 -4.02 15.28 -36.78
N ARG A 397 -5.05 15.38 -35.93
CA ARG A 397 -5.25 14.46 -34.80
C ARG A 397 -5.34 13.02 -35.31
N LYS A 398 -4.82 12.07 -34.54
CA LYS A 398 -5.00 10.65 -34.78
C LYS A 398 -6.32 10.22 -34.14
N ASN A 399 -7.24 9.68 -34.94
CA ASN A 399 -8.55 9.27 -34.43
C ASN A 399 -8.42 8.08 -33.47
N LEU A 400 -9.19 8.10 -32.38
CA LEU A 400 -9.36 6.95 -31.51
C LEU A 400 -10.02 5.80 -32.30
N THR A 401 -9.50 4.59 -32.12
CA THR A 401 -10.08 3.37 -32.69
C THR A 401 -10.96 2.68 -31.64
N GLU A 402 -11.79 1.72 -32.07
CA GLU A 402 -12.61 0.92 -31.14
C GLU A 402 -11.76 0.29 -30.02
N VAL A 403 -10.54 -0.13 -30.35
CA VAL A 403 -9.59 -0.73 -29.40
C VAL A 403 -9.07 0.29 -28.39
N THR A 404 -8.91 1.57 -28.76
CA THR A 404 -8.36 2.61 -27.89
C THR A 404 -9.41 3.50 -27.21
N LYS A 405 -10.71 3.29 -27.44
CA LYS A 405 -11.79 4.03 -26.75
C LYS A 405 -11.71 3.95 -25.22
N HIS A 406 -11.24 2.82 -24.70
CA HIS A 406 -11.14 2.58 -23.25
C HIS A 406 -10.14 3.49 -22.53
N LEU A 407 -9.23 4.17 -23.25
CA LEU A 407 -8.23 5.06 -22.65
C LEU A 407 -8.87 6.25 -21.92
N GLY A 408 -10.03 6.72 -22.39
CA GLY A 408 -10.73 7.85 -21.77
C GLY A 408 -9.86 9.10 -21.69
N ILE A 409 -9.54 9.51 -20.45
CA ILE A 409 -8.70 10.68 -20.15
C ILE A 409 -7.19 10.38 -20.28
N LEU A 410 -6.78 9.14 -20.45
CA LEU A 410 -5.38 8.81 -20.68
C LEU A 410 -4.88 9.36 -22.01
N GLY A 411 -3.61 9.78 -22.03
CA GLY A 411 -2.88 10.03 -23.27
C GLY A 411 -2.69 8.77 -24.14
N PRO A 412 -2.17 8.93 -25.37
CA PRO A 412 -1.85 7.81 -26.25
C PRO A 412 -0.82 6.84 -25.67
N VAL A 413 -0.95 5.56 -26.01
CA VAL A 413 0.01 4.53 -25.57
C VAL A 413 1.35 4.69 -26.28
N ILE A 414 2.38 5.03 -25.52
CA ILE A 414 3.77 4.98 -25.98
C ILE A 414 4.27 3.54 -25.80
N LYS A 415 4.89 2.94 -26.83
CA LYS A 415 5.40 1.57 -26.77
C LYS A 415 6.82 1.49 -27.30
N ALA A 416 7.69 0.73 -26.65
CA ALA A 416 9.06 0.50 -27.06
C ALA A 416 9.51 -0.94 -26.79
N GLU A 417 10.47 -1.44 -27.57
CA GLU A 417 11.19 -2.66 -27.26
C GLU A 417 12.59 -2.36 -26.71
N VAL A 418 13.16 -3.33 -25.98
CA VAL A 418 14.58 -3.34 -25.63
C VAL A 418 15.45 -3.23 -26.89
N GLY A 419 16.25 -2.17 -26.93
CA GLY A 419 17.09 -1.74 -28.04
C GLY A 419 16.59 -0.49 -28.75
N ASP A 420 15.35 -0.04 -28.53
CA ASP A 420 14.74 1.08 -29.25
C ASP A 420 15.12 2.46 -28.68
N THR A 421 14.99 3.49 -29.54
CA THR A 421 15.02 4.91 -29.18
C THR A 421 13.63 5.49 -29.38
N VAL A 422 13.08 6.16 -28.36
CA VAL A 422 11.77 6.82 -28.41
C VAL A 422 11.99 8.33 -28.52
N LEU A 423 11.38 8.94 -29.52
CA LEU A 423 11.36 10.37 -29.74
C LEU A 423 9.93 10.88 -29.59
N VAL A 424 9.70 11.71 -28.58
CA VAL A 424 8.39 12.34 -28.35
C VAL A 424 8.51 13.83 -28.63
N THR A 425 7.99 14.27 -29.77
CA THR A 425 7.82 15.70 -30.04
C THR A 425 6.52 16.14 -29.35
N PHE A 426 6.67 16.98 -28.35
CA PHE A 426 5.61 17.57 -27.56
C PHE A 426 5.29 18.98 -28.04
N ALA A 427 4.01 19.31 -28.18
CA ALA A 427 3.53 20.68 -28.40
C ALA A 427 2.60 21.11 -27.26
N ASN A 428 2.93 22.21 -26.60
CA ASN A 428 2.04 22.76 -25.58
C ASN A 428 1.05 23.72 -26.24
N LYS A 429 -0.22 23.32 -26.35
CA LYS A 429 -1.32 24.14 -26.88
C LYS A 429 -2.29 24.61 -25.79
N ALA A 430 -1.98 24.36 -24.52
CA ALA A 430 -2.73 24.80 -23.36
C ALA A 430 -2.15 26.10 -22.77
N ASP A 431 -2.74 26.60 -21.69
CA ASP A 431 -2.48 27.93 -21.10
C ASP A 431 -1.44 27.96 -19.97
N LYS A 432 -0.95 26.80 -19.50
CA LYS A 432 0.11 26.67 -18.48
C LYS A 432 1.39 26.09 -19.07
N ASN A 433 2.51 26.19 -18.35
CA ASN A 433 3.73 25.47 -18.69
C ASN A 433 3.54 23.99 -18.35
N TYR A 434 3.93 23.09 -19.25
CA TYR A 434 3.84 21.64 -19.07
C TYR A 434 5.09 20.94 -19.61
N SER A 435 5.23 19.65 -19.32
CA SER A 435 6.32 18.81 -19.83
C SER A 435 5.84 17.41 -20.19
N ILE A 436 6.78 16.53 -20.56
CA ILE A 436 6.59 15.08 -20.51
C ILE A 436 7.78 14.46 -19.77
N MET A 437 7.47 13.76 -18.68
CA MET A 437 8.34 12.95 -17.86
C MET A 437 7.92 11.48 -18.01
N ALA A 438 8.87 10.56 -18.12
CA ALA A 438 8.59 9.16 -18.43
C ALA A 438 9.21 8.18 -17.44
N HIS A 439 8.40 7.20 -17.00
CA HIS A 439 8.82 6.05 -16.21
C HIS A 439 9.38 4.92 -17.09
N GLY A 440 10.16 4.03 -16.49
CA GLY A 440 10.67 2.80 -17.13
C GLY A 440 11.63 2.99 -18.31
N VAL A 441 12.03 4.22 -18.66
CA VAL A 441 12.93 4.54 -19.78
C VAL A 441 14.20 5.25 -19.32
N SER A 442 15.29 5.10 -20.08
CA SER A 442 16.57 5.77 -19.80
C SER A 442 16.64 7.07 -20.61
N TYR A 443 17.00 8.17 -19.97
CA TYR A 443 17.08 9.48 -20.60
C TYR A 443 18.26 10.28 -20.06
N ASN A 444 18.69 11.26 -20.83
CA ASN A 444 19.73 12.20 -20.42
C ASN A 444 19.12 13.46 -19.79
N LYS A 445 19.94 14.29 -19.14
CA LYS A 445 19.50 15.53 -18.46
C LYS A 445 18.84 16.58 -19.37
N LEU A 446 19.02 16.51 -20.68
CA LEU A 446 18.36 17.39 -21.65
C LEU A 446 16.98 16.87 -22.07
N SER A 447 16.56 15.68 -21.62
CA SER A 447 15.25 15.08 -21.88
C SER A 447 14.52 14.66 -20.59
N GLU A 448 14.89 15.26 -19.46
CA GLU A 448 14.20 15.08 -18.18
C GLU A 448 13.05 16.09 -18.05
N GLY A 449 11.84 15.59 -17.78
CA GLY A 449 10.62 16.40 -17.71
C GLY A 449 10.39 17.12 -16.37
N VAL A 450 11.30 16.99 -15.40
CA VAL A 450 11.19 17.57 -14.05
C VAL A 450 12.38 18.49 -13.77
N ALA A 451 12.14 19.60 -13.07
CA ALA A 451 13.18 20.56 -12.71
C ALA A 451 13.58 20.45 -11.23
N TYR A 452 14.89 20.34 -10.97
CA TYR A 452 15.47 20.41 -9.62
C TYR A 452 16.92 20.93 -9.69
N LEU A 453 17.52 21.22 -8.53
CA LEU A 453 18.87 21.80 -8.43
C LEU A 453 19.98 20.75 -8.63
N ASP A 454 20.18 20.31 -9.87
CA ASP A 454 21.21 19.33 -10.27
C ASP A 454 22.61 19.96 -10.53
N GLY A 455 22.70 21.29 -10.56
CA GLY A 455 23.92 22.05 -10.89
C GLY A 455 24.16 22.28 -12.39
N LYS A 456 23.24 21.86 -13.27
CA LYS A 456 23.18 22.16 -14.70
C LYS A 456 21.97 23.01 -15.09
N PHE A 457 21.21 23.50 -14.12
CA PHE A 457 19.99 24.31 -14.31
C PHE A 457 20.17 25.34 -15.44
N LEU A 458 19.57 25.04 -16.60
CA LEU A 458 19.71 25.84 -17.80
C LEU A 458 18.95 27.15 -17.61
N ALA A 459 19.69 28.23 -17.35
CA ALA A 459 19.16 29.59 -17.32
C ALA A 459 18.78 30.12 -18.73
N ASP A 460 18.49 29.24 -19.68
CA ASP A 460 18.27 29.55 -21.09
C ASP A 460 16.94 28.98 -21.61
N ARG A 461 16.45 29.56 -22.70
CA ARG A 461 15.04 29.91 -22.91
C ARG A 461 14.04 28.77 -23.14
N SER A 462 14.46 27.52 -23.22
CA SER A 462 13.59 26.34 -23.43
C SER A 462 14.07 25.17 -22.58
N SER A 463 13.41 24.93 -21.45
CA SER A 463 13.72 23.81 -20.56
C SER A 463 12.82 22.61 -20.89
N PRO A 464 13.35 21.36 -20.93
CA PRO A 464 12.54 20.16 -21.11
C PRO A 464 11.48 19.98 -20.01
N ALA A 465 11.69 20.58 -18.83
CA ALA A 465 10.76 20.54 -17.71
C ALA A 465 9.72 21.68 -17.71
N HIS A 466 9.83 22.66 -18.63
CA HIS A 466 8.95 23.84 -18.69
C HIS A 466 8.74 24.27 -20.16
N VAL A 467 7.97 23.50 -20.91
CA VAL A 467 7.58 23.87 -22.28
C VAL A 467 6.42 24.84 -22.18
N LYS A 468 6.62 26.09 -22.63
CA LYS A 468 5.62 27.16 -22.45
C LYS A 468 4.45 27.02 -23.42
N PRO A 469 3.29 27.65 -23.15
CA PRO A 469 2.20 27.79 -24.12
C PRO A 469 2.70 28.24 -25.51
N GLY A 470 2.37 27.46 -26.54
CA GLY A 470 2.77 27.68 -27.93
C GLY A 470 4.17 27.17 -28.30
N GLU A 471 4.99 26.71 -27.34
CA GLU A 471 6.31 26.11 -27.62
C GLU A 471 6.20 24.61 -27.95
N THR A 472 7.26 24.10 -28.59
CA THR A 472 7.42 22.67 -28.87
C THR A 472 8.79 22.19 -28.38
N PHE A 473 8.87 20.94 -27.94
CA PHE A 473 10.10 20.30 -27.48
C PHE A 473 10.16 18.86 -28.00
N THR A 474 11.34 18.26 -28.15
CA THR A 474 11.46 16.83 -28.49
C THR A 474 12.32 16.11 -27.47
N TYR A 475 11.70 15.18 -26.74
CA TYR A 475 12.37 14.32 -25.78
C TYR A 475 13.01 13.11 -26.49
N GLU A 476 14.24 12.75 -26.11
CA GLU A 476 14.89 11.50 -26.52
C GLU A 476 15.01 10.56 -25.32
N TRP A 477 14.34 9.42 -25.40
CA TRP A 477 14.44 8.32 -24.43
C TRP A 477 14.98 7.06 -25.10
N ARG A 478 15.57 6.20 -24.29
CA ARG A 478 16.35 5.03 -24.70
C ARG A 478 15.94 3.82 -23.89
N VAL A 479 15.87 2.65 -24.53
CA VAL A 479 15.54 1.38 -23.86
C VAL A 479 16.72 0.40 -23.92
N PRO A 480 17.79 0.60 -23.14
CA PRO A 480 18.86 -0.39 -23.01
C PRO A 480 18.36 -1.68 -22.33
N GLU A 481 19.10 -2.78 -22.50
CA GLU A 481 18.79 -4.08 -21.87
C GLU A 481 18.70 -4.00 -20.34
N THR A 482 19.46 -3.09 -19.71
CA THR A 482 19.51 -2.90 -18.25
C THR A 482 18.22 -2.37 -17.62
N ILE A 483 17.28 -1.84 -18.41
CA ILE A 483 15.97 -1.36 -17.91
C ILE A 483 14.79 -2.16 -18.46
N GLY A 484 15.05 -3.14 -19.34
CA GLY A 484 14.01 -3.99 -19.90
C GLY A 484 13.44 -4.99 -18.87
N PRO A 485 12.35 -5.70 -19.24
CA PRO A 485 11.82 -6.79 -18.45
C PRO A 485 12.87 -7.89 -18.23
N THR A 486 13.01 -8.36 -16.98
CA THR A 486 13.90 -9.48 -16.62
C THR A 486 13.42 -10.81 -17.21
N ALA A 487 14.02 -11.94 -16.84
CA ALA A 487 13.48 -13.26 -17.16
C ALA A 487 12.17 -13.57 -16.40
N SER A 488 12.02 -13.10 -15.16
CA SER A 488 10.87 -13.36 -14.29
C SER A 488 9.64 -12.50 -14.62
N ASP A 489 9.83 -11.43 -15.37
CA ASP A 489 8.76 -10.48 -15.74
C ASP A 489 7.83 -11.01 -16.86
N PRO A 490 6.67 -10.36 -17.08
CA PRO A 490 5.93 -10.52 -18.33
C PRO A 490 6.74 -10.03 -19.55
N PRO A 491 6.34 -10.38 -20.80
CA PRO A 491 7.01 -9.92 -22.02
C PRO A 491 7.02 -8.40 -22.22
N CYS A 492 6.09 -7.69 -21.59
CA CYS A 492 5.99 -6.23 -21.58
C CYS A 492 5.63 -5.75 -20.17
N LEU A 493 6.26 -4.65 -19.74
CA LEU A 493 6.00 -3.97 -18.47
C LEU A 493 5.28 -2.64 -18.72
N THR A 494 4.27 -2.37 -17.90
CA THR A 494 3.48 -1.14 -17.95
C THR A 494 4.07 -0.10 -17.01
N TYR A 495 4.31 1.08 -17.56
CA TYR A 495 4.75 2.31 -16.92
C TYR A 495 3.80 3.44 -17.31
N LEU A 496 4.11 4.66 -16.87
CA LEU A 496 3.37 5.86 -17.25
C LEU A 496 4.31 6.97 -17.74
N TYR A 497 3.71 7.97 -18.38
CA TYR A 497 4.31 9.28 -18.57
C TYR A 497 3.33 10.35 -18.12
N TYR A 498 3.85 11.49 -17.68
CA TYR A 498 3.08 12.56 -17.04
C TYR A 498 3.77 13.90 -17.23
N SER A 499 3.10 15.02 -16.94
CA SER A 499 3.78 16.31 -16.88
C SER A 499 4.37 16.51 -15.49
N GLY A 500 5.65 16.87 -15.48
CA GLY A 500 6.49 17.03 -14.29
C GLY A 500 6.89 18.48 -14.02
N THR A 501 6.19 19.45 -14.61
CA THR A 501 6.36 20.87 -14.32
C THR A 501 5.84 21.18 -12.90
N ASP A 502 4.64 20.69 -12.59
CA ASP A 502 4.14 20.51 -11.22
C ASP A 502 3.46 19.13 -11.15
N SER A 503 4.21 18.11 -10.72
CA SER A 503 3.79 16.71 -10.78
C SER A 503 2.43 16.44 -10.14
N VAL A 504 2.06 17.18 -9.08
CA VAL A 504 0.79 17.00 -8.38
C VAL A 504 -0.34 17.70 -9.12
N ARG A 505 -0.14 18.97 -9.51
CA ARG A 505 -1.20 19.75 -10.15
C ARG A 505 -1.44 19.32 -11.59
N ASP A 506 -0.39 18.97 -12.33
CA ASP A 506 -0.47 18.61 -13.74
C ASP A 506 -1.21 17.26 -13.93
N THR A 507 -0.91 16.26 -13.10
CA THR A 507 -1.56 14.95 -13.15
C THR A 507 -3.03 15.03 -12.75
N SER A 508 -3.35 15.72 -11.66
CA SER A 508 -4.73 16.01 -11.26
C SER A 508 -5.49 16.82 -12.32
N SER A 509 -4.82 17.72 -13.04
CA SER A 509 -5.41 18.45 -14.17
C SER A 509 -5.65 17.58 -15.42
N GLY A 510 -5.04 16.38 -15.51
CA GLY A 510 -5.29 15.38 -16.55
C GLY A 510 -4.07 14.91 -17.36
N LEU A 511 -2.85 15.42 -17.11
CA LEU A 511 -1.66 15.06 -17.88
C LEU A 511 -1.01 13.75 -17.42
N VAL A 512 -1.58 12.63 -17.87
CA VAL A 512 -1.06 11.28 -17.65
C VAL A 512 -1.36 10.37 -18.86
N GLY A 513 -0.46 9.45 -19.19
CA GLY A 513 -0.67 8.43 -20.24
C GLY A 513 0.18 7.18 -20.02
N PRO A 514 -0.18 6.03 -20.62
CA PRO A 514 0.52 4.77 -20.43
C PRO A 514 1.76 4.65 -21.33
N LEU A 515 2.81 4.04 -20.79
CA LEU A 515 4.05 3.69 -21.49
C LEU A 515 4.29 2.18 -21.34
N LEU A 516 4.62 1.48 -22.43
CA LEU A 516 4.86 0.03 -22.42
C LEU A 516 6.30 -0.28 -22.87
N VAL A 517 7.07 -0.98 -22.04
CA VAL A 517 8.43 -1.43 -22.35
C VAL A 517 8.43 -2.95 -22.52
N CYS A 518 8.70 -3.42 -23.73
CA CYS A 518 8.67 -4.83 -24.10
C CYS A 518 10.07 -5.42 -24.31
N ARG A 519 10.19 -6.74 -24.16
CA ARG A 519 11.37 -7.47 -24.65
C ARG A 519 11.49 -7.34 -26.18
N LYS A 520 12.71 -7.50 -26.68
CA LYS A 520 13.03 -7.43 -28.12
C LYS A 520 12.25 -8.48 -28.91
N ASN A 521 11.70 -8.09 -30.06
CA ASN A 521 10.85 -8.87 -30.95
C ASN A 521 9.48 -9.30 -30.38
N THR A 522 8.98 -8.69 -29.30
CA THR A 522 7.66 -9.01 -28.72
C THR A 522 6.50 -8.27 -29.42
N LEU A 523 6.76 -7.13 -30.05
CA LEU A 523 5.79 -6.32 -30.78
C LEU A 523 5.76 -6.66 -32.28
N ASN A 524 4.60 -6.48 -32.88
CA ASN A 524 4.40 -6.45 -34.33
C ASN A 524 4.81 -5.08 -34.91
N HIS A 525 4.89 -4.98 -36.24
CA HIS A 525 5.29 -3.73 -36.91
C HIS A 525 4.34 -2.55 -36.67
N ASP A 526 3.06 -2.84 -36.37
CA ASP A 526 2.01 -1.89 -36.00
C ASP A 526 2.00 -1.51 -34.50
N GLY A 527 2.82 -2.17 -33.67
CA GLY A 527 2.89 -1.96 -32.22
C GLY A 527 1.94 -2.83 -31.39
N THR A 528 1.18 -3.74 -31.99
CA THR A 528 0.41 -4.75 -31.22
C THR A 528 1.33 -5.81 -30.61
N GLN A 529 0.99 -6.35 -29.44
CA GLN A 529 1.76 -7.43 -28.81
C GLN A 529 1.50 -8.78 -29.48
N LYS A 530 2.55 -9.56 -29.76
CA LYS A 530 2.42 -10.90 -30.36
C LYS A 530 1.74 -11.87 -29.39
N GLY A 531 0.74 -12.59 -29.91
CA GLY A 531 0.00 -13.60 -29.14
C GLY A 531 -1.02 -13.02 -28.16
N ILE A 532 -1.32 -11.71 -28.24
CA ILE A 532 -2.33 -11.03 -27.43
C ILE A 532 -3.39 -10.43 -28.35
N ASP A 533 -4.65 -10.83 -28.17
CA ASP A 533 -5.75 -10.37 -29.03
C ASP A 533 -6.25 -8.95 -28.69
N ARG A 534 -6.16 -8.55 -27.42
CA ARG A 534 -6.56 -7.22 -26.91
C ARG A 534 -5.66 -6.79 -25.76
N GLU A 535 -5.35 -5.50 -25.74
CA GLU A 535 -4.59 -4.83 -24.69
C GLU A 535 -5.47 -3.72 -24.07
N PHE A 536 -5.53 -3.67 -22.74
CA PHE A 536 -6.28 -2.65 -22.00
C PHE A 536 -5.36 -1.92 -21.02
N TYR A 537 -5.55 -0.61 -20.90
CA TYR A 537 -4.80 0.28 -20.02
C TYR A 537 -5.77 0.99 -19.10
N LEU A 538 -5.63 0.78 -17.79
CA LEU A 538 -6.52 1.32 -16.75
C LEU A 538 -5.69 2.14 -15.77
N LEU A 539 -6.21 3.29 -15.35
CA LEU A 539 -5.61 4.15 -14.33
C LEU A 539 -6.58 4.29 -13.16
N PHE A 540 -6.26 3.65 -12.04
CA PHE A 540 -6.95 3.85 -10.79
C PHE A 540 -6.32 5.04 -10.08
N THR A 541 -7.06 6.14 -10.01
CA THR A 541 -6.67 7.35 -9.28
C THR A 541 -7.92 8.07 -8.81
N ILE A 542 -7.78 8.86 -7.74
CA ILE A 542 -8.71 9.92 -7.41
C ILE A 542 -8.23 11.15 -8.18
N PHE A 543 -9.04 11.67 -9.10
CA PHE A 543 -8.76 12.96 -9.70
C PHE A 543 -9.21 14.06 -8.75
N ASP A 544 -8.27 14.58 -7.96
CA ASP A 544 -8.52 15.69 -7.04
C ASP A 544 -8.54 17.02 -7.82
N GLU A 545 -9.73 17.50 -8.15
CA GLU A 545 -9.89 18.76 -8.89
C GLU A 545 -9.59 20.00 -8.02
N ASN A 546 -9.43 19.87 -6.70
CA ASN A 546 -9.10 20.99 -5.81
C ASN A 546 -7.65 21.49 -6.04
N VAL A 547 -6.74 20.60 -6.45
CA VAL A 547 -5.35 20.97 -6.79
C VAL A 547 -5.14 21.26 -8.28
N SER A 548 -6.17 21.07 -9.10
CA SER A 548 -6.16 21.34 -10.55
C SER A 548 -5.71 22.77 -10.88
N TRP A 549 -5.06 22.96 -12.03
CA TRP A 549 -4.77 24.30 -12.58
C TRP A 549 -6.02 25.06 -13.00
N TYR A 550 -7.15 24.35 -13.14
CA TYR A 550 -8.40 24.88 -13.69
C TYR A 550 -9.51 25.06 -12.64
N LEU A 551 -9.25 24.81 -11.34
CA LEU A 551 -10.25 24.93 -10.27
C LEU A 551 -10.98 26.29 -10.32
N ASP A 552 -10.26 27.40 -10.40
CA ASP A 552 -10.87 28.75 -10.41
C ASP A 552 -11.83 28.94 -11.59
N ARG A 553 -11.40 28.54 -12.80
CA ARG A 553 -12.23 28.55 -14.01
C ARG A 553 -13.44 27.61 -13.87
N ASN A 554 -13.28 26.47 -13.22
CA ASN A 554 -14.37 25.52 -12.99
C ASN A 554 -15.39 26.07 -11.99
N ILE A 555 -14.94 26.75 -10.93
CA ILE A 555 -15.82 27.49 -10.01
C ILE A 555 -16.61 28.55 -10.78
N GLU A 556 -15.93 29.43 -11.52
CA GLU A 556 -16.56 30.53 -12.29
C GLU A 556 -17.56 30.07 -13.35
N VAL A 557 -17.31 28.93 -14.00
CA VAL A 557 -18.14 28.43 -15.11
C VAL A 557 -19.30 27.54 -14.63
N PHE A 558 -19.09 26.76 -13.55
CA PHE A 558 -20.03 25.71 -13.16
C PHE A 558 -20.81 25.97 -11.87
N THR A 559 -20.31 26.74 -10.90
CA THR A 559 -21.11 27.04 -9.70
C THR A 559 -22.21 28.06 -9.99
N GLY A 560 -23.29 28.06 -9.19
CA GLY A 560 -24.37 29.04 -9.34
C GLY A 560 -24.03 30.44 -8.81
N ASP A 561 -23.13 30.52 -7.82
CA ASP A 561 -22.63 31.74 -7.22
C ASP A 561 -21.20 31.51 -6.68
N SER A 562 -20.19 31.89 -7.47
CA SER A 562 -18.78 31.71 -7.12
C SER A 562 -18.36 32.43 -5.83
N SER A 563 -19.12 33.42 -5.36
CA SER A 563 -18.82 34.14 -4.12
C SER A 563 -19.15 33.35 -2.85
N LYS A 564 -19.96 32.29 -2.96
CA LYS A 564 -20.32 31.39 -1.86
C LYS A 564 -19.34 30.22 -1.68
N VAL A 565 -18.45 29.98 -2.64
CA VAL A 565 -17.52 28.85 -2.61
C VAL A 565 -16.42 29.10 -1.59
N ASN A 566 -16.43 28.31 -0.51
CA ASN A 566 -15.31 28.17 0.39
C ASN A 566 -14.44 26.98 -0.04
N LYS A 567 -13.22 27.22 -0.53
CA LYS A 567 -12.29 26.15 -0.93
C LYS A 567 -11.72 25.36 0.26
N GLU A 568 -11.89 25.87 1.46
CA GLU A 568 -11.46 25.25 2.72
C GLU A 568 -12.61 24.47 3.38
N ASP A 569 -13.78 24.38 2.74
CA ASP A 569 -14.92 23.55 3.16
C ASP A 569 -14.65 22.08 2.82
N GLU A 570 -14.69 21.20 3.82
CA GLU A 570 -14.41 19.77 3.63
C GLU A 570 -15.38 19.12 2.64
N ASP A 571 -16.68 19.44 2.75
CA ASP A 571 -17.71 18.91 1.84
C ASP A 571 -17.53 19.44 0.40
N PHE A 572 -16.99 20.66 0.20
CA PHE A 572 -16.61 21.16 -1.13
C PHE A 572 -15.42 20.38 -1.68
N GLN A 573 -14.37 20.19 -0.87
CA GLN A 573 -13.19 19.43 -1.27
C GLN A 573 -13.55 18.01 -1.67
N GLU A 574 -14.39 17.33 -0.88
CA GLU A 574 -14.86 15.97 -1.16
C GLU A 574 -15.68 15.91 -2.45
N SER A 575 -16.56 16.89 -2.70
CA SER A 575 -17.35 16.95 -3.94
C SER A 575 -16.52 17.00 -5.24
N ASN A 576 -15.25 17.43 -5.13
CA ASN A 576 -14.30 17.59 -6.23
C ASN A 576 -13.30 16.41 -6.36
N LYS A 577 -13.39 15.38 -5.50
CA LYS A 577 -12.57 14.16 -5.58
C LYS A 577 -13.23 13.13 -6.50
N MET A 578 -12.87 13.17 -7.78
CA MET A 578 -13.54 12.35 -8.79
C MET A 578 -12.93 10.95 -8.87
N HIS A 579 -13.67 9.97 -8.33
CA HIS A 579 -13.29 8.55 -8.30
C HIS A 579 -13.63 7.85 -9.63
N GLY A 580 -12.63 7.23 -10.27
CA GLY A 580 -12.78 6.65 -11.62
C GLY A 580 -13.56 5.32 -11.67
N THR A 581 -14.66 5.28 -12.42
CA THR A 581 -15.48 4.09 -12.66
C THR A 581 -14.71 3.02 -13.51
N PHE A 582 -14.58 1.69 -13.15
CA PHE A 582 -13.82 0.66 -13.97
C PHE A 582 -14.23 -0.86 -14.15
N GLU A 583 -14.85 -1.60 -13.21
CA GLU A 583 -15.22 -3.08 -13.24
C GLU A 583 -14.19 -4.25 -13.42
N VAL A 584 -13.09 -4.29 -12.73
CA VAL A 584 -12.42 -3.10 -12.26
C VAL A 584 -13.07 -2.48 -11.03
N VAL A 585 -13.68 -3.27 -10.14
CA VAL A 585 -14.17 -2.72 -8.87
C VAL A 585 -12.99 -2.58 -7.92
N CYS A 586 -12.78 -1.38 -7.38
CA CYS A 586 -11.91 -1.26 -6.21
C CYS A 586 -12.56 -2.01 -5.04
N ARG A 587 -11.76 -2.70 -4.23
CA ARG A 587 -12.23 -3.39 -3.02
C ARG A 587 -12.05 -2.58 -1.75
N THR A 588 -11.26 -1.49 -1.81
CA THR A 588 -11.26 -0.42 -0.81
C THR A 588 -12.66 0.19 -0.75
N PHE A 589 -13.22 0.27 0.45
CA PHE A 589 -14.62 0.59 0.65
C PHE A 589 -15.03 1.98 0.17
N ASP A 590 -14.31 3.04 0.56
CA ASP A 590 -14.70 4.41 0.19
C ASP A 590 -14.60 4.61 -1.32
N HIS A 591 -13.55 4.10 -1.97
CA HIS A 591 -13.43 4.05 -3.42
C HIS A 591 -14.62 3.32 -4.09
N PHE A 592 -15.04 2.15 -3.57
CA PHE A 592 -16.17 1.40 -4.12
C PHE A 592 -17.50 2.18 -4.00
N VAL A 593 -17.71 2.81 -2.85
CA VAL A 593 -18.90 3.62 -2.52
C VAL A 593 -18.96 4.90 -3.34
N ALA A 594 -17.83 5.59 -3.50
CA ALA A 594 -17.68 6.81 -4.29
C ALA A 594 -17.72 6.57 -5.81
N GLY A 595 -17.69 5.32 -6.25
CA GLY A 595 -18.03 4.92 -7.62
C GLY A 595 -16.92 4.25 -8.44
N MET A 596 -15.89 3.67 -7.83
CA MET A 596 -14.77 3.04 -8.57
C MET A 596 -15.16 1.68 -9.23
N LYS A 597 -16.08 1.69 -10.24
CA LYS A 597 -16.80 0.55 -10.89
C LYS A 597 -17.38 0.88 -12.34
N GLN A 598 -17.32 0.02 -13.39
CA GLN A 598 -17.89 0.17 -14.79
C GLN A 598 -18.53 -1.16 -15.29
N LEU A 599 -18.39 -1.58 -16.55
CA LEU A 599 -18.67 -2.94 -17.04
C LEU A 599 -17.62 -3.38 -18.08
N TYR A 600 -17.12 -4.63 -18.00
CA TYR A 600 -16.34 -5.30 -19.07
C TYR A 600 -17.13 -6.48 -19.66
N GLU A 601 -17.42 -6.46 -20.96
CA GLU A 601 -18.25 -7.49 -21.60
C GLU A 601 -17.42 -8.61 -22.24
N VAL A 602 -17.66 -9.86 -21.83
CA VAL A 602 -17.15 -11.07 -22.48
C VAL A 602 -18.23 -11.68 -23.37
N ASN A 603 -18.26 -11.23 -24.63
CA ASN A 603 -19.22 -11.72 -25.62
C ASN A 603 -18.75 -13.02 -26.31
N SER A 604 -19.67 -13.96 -26.54
CA SER A 604 -19.38 -15.22 -27.23
C SER A 604 -19.21 -15.00 -28.74
N CYS A 605 -17.97 -14.76 -29.17
CA CYS A 605 -17.65 -14.45 -30.57
C CYS A 605 -17.67 -15.68 -31.50
N THR A 606 -17.60 -16.91 -30.97
CA THR A 606 -17.70 -18.14 -31.77
C THR A 606 -18.40 -19.25 -31.01
N ASN A 607 -19.25 -20.01 -31.69
CA ASN A 607 -20.01 -21.12 -31.11
C ASN A 607 -19.19 -22.42 -31.02
N THR A 608 -17.89 -22.31 -30.70
CA THR A 608 -17.03 -23.45 -30.40
C THR A 608 -17.34 -23.92 -28.98
N GLY A 609 -18.04 -25.04 -28.87
CA GLY A 609 -18.36 -25.62 -27.57
C GLY A 609 -17.09 -25.94 -26.78
N HIS A 610 -16.76 -25.09 -25.80
CA HIS A 610 -15.72 -25.39 -24.82
C HIS A 610 -15.99 -26.77 -24.25
N SER A 611 -14.96 -27.63 -24.25
CA SER A 611 -15.06 -28.97 -23.67
C SER A 611 -15.45 -28.82 -22.20
N ARG A 612 -16.69 -29.18 -21.84
CA ARG A 612 -17.17 -29.13 -20.46
C ARG A 612 -16.18 -29.88 -19.57
N GLN A 613 -15.37 -29.14 -18.82
CA GLN A 613 -14.37 -29.69 -17.93
C GLN A 613 -15.10 -30.54 -16.90
N ARG A 614 -14.78 -31.83 -16.85
CA ARG A 614 -15.47 -32.79 -15.98
C ARG A 614 -14.96 -32.66 -14.56
N TYR A 615 -15.57 -31.76 -13.80
CA TYR A 615 -15.41 -31.70 -12.35
C TYR A 615 -15.86 -33.02 -11.73
N ALA A 616 -14.94 -33.70 -11.03
CA ALA A 616 -15.07 -35.12 -10.69
C ALA A 616 -15.62 -35.37 -9.27
N THR A 617 -15.28 -34.50 -8.33
CA THR A 617 -15.66 -34.60 -6.91
C THR A 617 -16.47 -33.38 -6.51
N MET A 618 -17.54 -33.58 -5.74
CA MET A 618 -18.35 -32.51 -5.18
C MET A 618 -18.24 -32.49 -3.65
N ARG A 619 -17.94 -31.32 -3.06
CA ARG A 619 -17.89 -31.10 -1.61
C ARG A 619 -19.06 -30.23 -1.17
N THR A 620 -19.90 -30.74 -0.29
CA THR A 620 -21.08 -30.03 0.21
C THR A 620 -20.82 -29.44 1.59
N PHE A 621 -21.14 -28.16 1.76
CA PHE A 621 -21.08 -27.46 3.05
C PHE A 621 -22.47 -26.89 3.39
N TYR A 622 -22.85 -26.97 4.66
CA TYR A 622 -24.10 -26.40 5.17
C TYR A 622 -23.76 -25.18 6.00
N ILE A 623 -24.05 -23.98 5.51
CA ILE A 623 -23.64 -22.71 6.14
C ILE A 623 -24.88 -21.86 6.38
N ALA A 624 -24.95 -21.17 7.52
CA ALA A 624 -25.98 -20.15 7.75
C ALA A 624 -25.35 -18.80 8.12
N ALA A 625 -26.04 -17.71 7.76
CA ALA A 625 -25.82 -16.40 8.35
C ALA A 625 -26.68 -16.27 9.60
N GLU A 626 -26.07 -16.00 10.75
CA GLU A 626 -26.73 -15.95 12.06
C GLU A 626 -26.37 -14.70 12.84
N GLU A 627 -27.37 -14.07 13.47
CA GLU A 627 -27.18 -12.90 14.33
C GLU A 627 -26.70 -13.33 15.72
N VAL A 628 -25.66 -12.67 16.22
CA VAL A 628 -24.97 -12.98 17.49
C VAL A 628 -24.64 -11.70 18.26
N GLU A 629 -24.54 -11.81 19.60
CA GLU A 629 -23.80 -10.81 20.38
C GLU A 629 -22.30 -11.12 20.27
N TRP A 630 -21.53 -10.18 19.76
CA TRP A 630 -20.09 -10.24 19.61
C TRP A 630 -19.42 -9.34 20.63
N ASP A 631 -18.40 -9.85 21.33
CA ASP A 631 -17.53 -9.07 22.21
C ASP A 631 -16.11 -9.09 21.66
N TYR A 632 -15.59 -7.92 21.28
CA TYR A 632 -14.23 -7.75 20.78
C TYR A 632 -13.17 -7.94 21.88
N ALA A 633 -13.52 -7.67 23.15
CA ALA A 633 -12.59 -7.56 24.27
C ALA A 633 -13.16 -8.14 25.59
N SER A 634 -13.49 -9.44 25.58
CA SER A 634 -14.08 -10.15 26.70
C SER A 634 -13.18 -10.20 27.95
N ASN A 635 -11.85 -10.25 27.78
CA ASN A 635 -10.85 -10.20 28.83
C ASN A 635 -10.05 -8.89 28.76
N LYS A 636 -10.00 -8.16 29.90
CA LYS A 636 -9.38 -6.84 30.01
C LYS A 636 -8.01 -6.84 30.71
N THR A 637 -7.51 -7.99 31.17
CA THR A 637 -6.25 -8.05 31.97
C THR A 637 -5.04 -7.55 31.19
N PHE A 638 -4.90 -7.92 29.91
CA PHE A 638 -3.82 -7.48 29.02
C PHE A 638 -3.74 -5.94 28.89
N GLN A 639 -4.90 -5.28 28.84
CA GLN A 639 -5.03 -3.83 28.68
C GLN A 639 -4.52 -3.09 29.92
N VAL A 640 -4.83 -3.61 31.12
CA VAL A 640 -4.39 -3.04 32.40
C VAL A 640 -2.86 -3.16 32.55
N SER A 641 -2.27 -4.29 32.14
CA SER A 641 -0.82 -4.53 32.27
C SER A 641 0.06 -3.66 31.37
N GLN A 642 -0.43 -3.17 30.22
CA GLN A 642 0.35 -2.28 29.35
C GLN A 642 0.18 -0.78 29.68
N ASN A 643 -0.53 -0.43 30.76
CA ASN A 643 -0.75 0.96 31.19
C ASN A 643 -1.33 1.88 30.10
N LEU A 644 -2.05 1.27 29.16
CA LEU A 644 -2.70 1.89 28.01
C LEU A 644 -3.89 2.75 28.52
N SER A 645 -3.64 3.97 28.96
CA SER A 645 -4.63 4.83 29.62
C SER A 645 -5.60 5.56 28.68
N SER A 646 -5.30 5.67 27.38
CA SER A 646 -5.80 6.77 26.52
C SER A 646 -6.71 6.42 25.34
N ALA A 647 -7.09 5.16 25.10
CA ALA A 647 -7.72 4.79 23.81
C ALA A 647 -9.25 4.84 23.90
N LEU A 648 -9.89 5.48 22.91
CA LEU A 648 -11.27 5.96 23.07
C LEU A 648 -12.33 4.84 23.10
N TRP A 649 -12.07 3.68 22.51
CA TRP A 649 -12.92 2.48 22.58
C TRP A 649 -13.00 1.81 23.98
N LYS A 650 -12.21 2.25 24.97
CA LYS A 650 -12.00 1.52 26.25
C LYS A 650 -13.17 1.49 27.23
N VAL A 651 -13.97 2.55 27.27
CA VAL A 651 -14.92 2.80 28.36
C VAL A 651 -16.31 3.00 27.78
N LYS A 652 -17.28 2.22 28.30
CA LYS A 652 -18.70 2.50 28.08
C LYS A 652 -18.99 3.88 28.69
N GLY A 653 -19.08 4.89 27.85
CA GLY A 653 -19.36 6.27 28.24
C GLY A 653 -20.86 6.54 28.27
N GLU A 654 -21.22 7.80 28.49
CA GLU A 654 -22.59 8.28 28.26
C GLU A 654 -22.97 8.19 26.77
N ASP A 655 -21.99 8.33 25.88
CA ASP A 655 -22.11 8.31 24.42
C ASP A 655 -21.06 7.38 23.74
N ARG A 656 -20.72 6.24 24.34
CA ARG A 656 -19.84 5.22 23.70
C ARG A 656 -20.35 3.80 23.95
N ILE A 657 -20.57 3.01 22.90
CA ILE A 657 -21.22 1.68 22.96
C ILE A 657 -20.37 0.68 23.78
N GLY A 658 -19.06 0.66 23.56
CA GLY A 658 -18.09 -0.21 24.25
C GLY A 658 -17.60 -1.35 23.36
N SER A 659 -17.37 -2.54 23.94
CA SER A 659 -16.79 -3.69 23.21
C SER A 659 -17.81 -4.69 22.65
N LYS A 660 -19.11 -4.48 22.91
CA LYS A 660 -20.18 -5.44 22.59
C LYS A 660 -21.12 -4.91 21.51
N TYR A 661 -21.32 -5.70 20.46
CA TYR A 661 -22.14 -5.35 19.30
C TYR A 661 -22.97 -6.55 18.86
N LYS A 662 -24.21 -6.32 18.43
CA LYS A 662 -24.96 -7.28 17.62
C LYS A 662 -24.31 -7.30 16.23
N LYS A 663 -23.97 -8.50 15.75
CA LYS A 663 -23.32 -8.77 14.47
C LYS A 663 -24.00 -9.95 13.78
N VAL A 664 -23.68 -10.19 12.52
CA VAL A 664 -24.12 -11.37 11.77
C VAL A 664 -22.91 -12.11 11.20
N VAL A 665 -22.87 -13.44 11.37
CA VAL A 665 -21.69 -14.25 11.08
C VAL A 665 -22.05 -15.54 10.36
N TYR A 666 -21.13 -16.05 9.53
CA TYR A 666 -21.27 -17.38 8.93
C TYR A 666 -20.94 -18.48 9.93
N ARG A 667 -21.81 -19.51 10.03
CA ARG A 667 -21.61 -20.69 10.87
C ARG A 667 -21.94 -21.98 10.13
N GLU A 668 -21.14 -23.03 10.36
CA GLU A 668 -21.30 -24.33 9.70
C GLU A 668 -22.22 -25.26 10.50
N TYR A 669 -23.00 -26.06 9.78
CA TYR A 669 -23.96 -27.03 10.31
C TYR A 669 -23.59 -28.45 9.92
N THR A 670 -24.06 -29.41 10.70
CA THR A 670 -23.84 -30.83 10.41
C THR A 670 -24.61 -31.35 9.20
N ASN A 671 -25.73 -30.72 8.85
CA ASN A 671 -26.60 -31.09 7.73
C ASN A 671 -27.54 -29.93 7.32
N GLY A 672 -28.37 -30.17 6.30
CA GLY A 672 -29.33 -29.20 5.74
C GLY A 672 -30.58 -28.93 6.58
N ASP A 673 -30.71 -29.50 7.78
CA ASP A 673 -31.83 -29.19 8.69
C ASP A 673 -31.58 -27.87 9.46
N PHE A 674 -30.31 -27.43 9.51
CA PHE A 674 -29.86 -26.22 10.22
C PHE A 674 -30.25 -26.17 11.71
N THR A 675 -30.25 -27.33 12.37
CA THR A 675 -30.59 -27.51 13.80
C THR A 675 -29.36 -27.57 14.71
N ARG A 676 -28.26 -28.18 14.26
CA ARG A 676 -27.04 -28.39 15.05
C ARG A 676 -25.80 -27.82 14.35
N HIS A 677 -25.14 -26.86 15.01
CA HIS A 677 -23.82 -26.37 14.61
C HIS A 677 -22.80 -27.50 14.57
N LYS A 678 -21.93 -27.46 13.57
CA LYS A 678 -20.68 -28.24 13.58
C LYS A 678 -19.76 -27.61 14.63
N VAL A 679 -19.37 -28.39 15.62
CA VAL A 679 -18.51 -27.92 16.72
C VAL A 679 -17.12 -27.64 16.16
N ARG A 680 -16.63 -26.40 16.32
CA ARG A 680 -15.24 -26.05 16.01
C ARG A 680 -14.28 -26.86 16.87
N SER A 681 -13.25 -27.41 16.25
CA SER A 681 -12.16 -28.06 16.95
C SER A 681 -11.23 -27.03 17.60
N ALA A 682 -10.35 -27.47 18.50
CA ALA A 682 -9.27 -26.63 19.04
C ALA A 682 -8.28 -26.11 17.97
N ARG A 683 -8.34 -26.63 16.72
CA ARG A 683 -7.60 -26.09 15.58
C ARG A 683 -8.30 -24.88 14.94
N GLU A 684 -9.61 -24.74 15.15
CA GLU A 684 -10.49 -23.74 14.53
C GLU A 684 -10.96 -22.67 15.52
N GLU A 685 -10.56 -22.76 16.80
CA GLU A 685 -10.86 -21.78 17.85
C GLU A 685 -10.49 -20.35 17.41
N HIS A 686 -9.31 -20.21 16.81
CA HIS A 686 -8.78 -18.94 16.29
C HIS A 686 -9.66 -18.25 15.23
N LEU A 687 -10.59 -18.94 14.57
CA LEU A 687 -11.41 -18.34 13.51
C LEU A 687 -12.33 -17.25 14.04
N GLU A 688 -12.78 -17.36 15.29
CA GLU A 688 -13.60 -16.34 15.97
C GLU A 688 -14.75 -15.80 15.10
N ILE A 689 -14.68 -14.56 14.59
CA ILE A 689 -15.75 -13.98 13.79
C ILE A 689 -15.93 -14.67 12.43
N LEU A 690 -14.82 -15.09 11.81
CA LEU A 690 -14.78 -15.68 10.47
C LEU A 690 -15.78 -16.83 10.31
N GLY A 691 -16.23 -17.06 9.08
CA GLY A 691 -16.87 -18.31 8.70
C GLY A 691 -15.96 -19.54 8.80
N PRO A 692 -16.50 -20.76 8.59
CA PRO A 692 -15.69 -21.99 8.51
C PRO A 692 -14.63 -21.95 7.39
N LEU A 693 -13.54 -22.70 7.55
CA LEU A 693 -12.55 -22.95 6.49
C LEU A 693 -13.16 -23.84 5.39
N ILE A 694 -13.51 -23.26 4.25
CA ILE A 694 -13.98 -24.02 3.09
C ILE A 694 -12.75 -24.51 2.32
N HIS A 695 -12.59 -25.83 2.16
CA HIS A 695 -11.45 -26.43 1.46
C HIS A 695 -11.89 -27.14 0.17
N ALA A 696 -11.15 -26.93 -0.92
CA ALA A 696 -11.32 -27.68 -2.17
C ALA A 696 -10.00 -27.80 -2.95
N GLU A 697 -9.97 -28.75 -3.89
CA GLU A 697 -8.88 -28.90 -4.86
C GLU A 697 -9.26 -28.40 -6.26
N VAL A 698 -8.25 -28.04 -7.05
CA VAL A 698 -8.41 -27.81 -8.50
C VAL A 698 -9.04 -29.02 -9.19
N GLY A 699 -10.15 -28.77 -9.89
CA GLY A 699 -10.97 -29.79 -10.57
C GLY A 699 -12.14 -30.34 -9.75
N GLU A 700 -12.39 -29.83 -8.54
CA GLU A 700 -13.57 -30.13 -7.74
C GLU A 700 -14.72 -29.11 -7.95
N THR A 701 -15.90 -29.43 -7.42
CA THR A 701 -17.03 -28.51 -7.29
C THR A 701 -17.40 -28.36 -5.81
N ILE A 702 -17.59 -27.12 -5.36
CA ILE A 702 -18.10 -26.79 -4.04
C ILE A 702 -19.61 -26.54 -4.17
N LEU A 703 -20.38 -27.14 -3.27
CA LEU A 703 -21.83 -26.93 -3.14
C LEU A 703 -22.13 -26.34 -1.77
N ILE A 704 -22.47 -25.05 -1.72
CA ILE A 704 -22.87 -24.38 -0.49
C ILE A 704 -24.39 -24.41 -0.39
N VAL A 705 -24.91 -25.16 0.58
CA VAL A 705 -26.31 -25.05 0.99
C VAL A 705 -26.36 -23.96 2.06
N PHE A 706 -26.86 -22.79 1.68
CA PHE A 706 -26.85 -21.59 2.51
C PHE A 706 -28.24 -21.28 3.05
N LYS A 707 -28.37 -21.12 4.37
CA LYS A 707 -29.59 -20.67 5.03
C LYS A 707 -29.43 -19.27 5.59
N ASN A 708 -30.32 -18.36 5.26
CA ASN A 708 -30.36 -17.06 5.93
C ASN A 708 -31.20 -17.17 7.21
N LYS A 709 -30.57 -17.11 8.39
CA LYS A 709 -31.26 -17.10 9.69
C LYS A 709 -31.29 -15.69 10.32
N ALA A 710 -30.79 -14.67 9.62
CA ALA A 710 -30.78 -13.29 10.07
C ALA A 710 -32.06 -12.54 9.66
N SER A 711 -32.19 -11.29 10.12
CA SER A 711 -33.37 -10.43 9.89
C SER A 711 -33.42 -9.75 8.51
N ARG A 712 -32.35 -9.83 7.72
CA ARG A 712 -32.14 -9.08 6.46
C ARG A 712 -31.70 -10.01 5.32
N PRO A 713 -31.96 -9.68 4.04
CA PRO A 713 -31.45 -10.46 2.91
C PRO A 713 -29.92 -10.47 2.89
N TYR A 714 -29.32 -11.63 2.66
CA TYR A 714 -27.88 -11.83 2.53
C TYR A 714 -27.59 -12.86 1.43
N SER A 715 -26.36 -12.91 0.94
CA SER A 715 -25.89 -13.89 -0.05
C SER A 715 -24.56 -14.51 0.38
N ILE A 716 -24.00 -15.41 -0.43
CA ILE A 716 -22.64 -15.89 -0.28
C ILE A 716 -22.01 -16.15 -1.65
N THR A 717 -20.89 -15.50 -1.91
CA THR A 717 -20.01 -15.73 -3.08
C THR A 717 -18.55 -15.76 -2.62
N ALA A 718 -17.62 -16.15 -3.49
CA ALA A 718 -16.20 -16.18 -3.19
C ALA A 718 -15.34 -15.62 -4.32
N HIS A 719 -14.20 -15.04 -3.95
CA HIS A 719 -13.16 -14.68 -4.92
C HIS A 719 -12.57 -15.93 -5.60
N GLY A 720 -12.11 -15.75 -6.84
CA GLY A 720 -11.29 -16.74 -7.55
C GLY A 720 -12.01 -17.98 -8.09
N ILE A 721 -13.33 -18.14 -7.94
CA ILE A 721 -14.08 -19.32 -8.40
C ILE A 721 -14.98 -19.05 -9.61
N GLU A 722 -15.43 -20.12 -10.28
CA GLU A 722 -16.43 -20.08 -11.37
C GLU A 722 -17.83 -20.36 -10.81
N GLU A 723 -18.71 -19.36 -10.74
CA GLU A 723 -20.12 -19.55 -10.35
C GLU A 723 -20.95 -20.15 -11.50
N VAL A 724 -21.64 -21.25 -11.24
CA VAL A 724 -22.46 -21.93 -12.26
C VAL A 724 -23.85 -21.32 -12.33
N GLY A 725 -24.11 -20.53 -13.38
CA GLY A 725 -25.41 -19.90 -13.66
C GLY A 725 -25.33 -18.43 -14.10
N SER A 726 -24.15 -17.81 -13.97
CA SER A 726 -23.87 -16.41 -14.31
C SER A 726 -24.23 -16.01 -15.75
N GLY A 727 -24.21 -16.95 -16.69
CA GLY A 727 -24.59 -16.72 -18.09
C GLY A 727 -26.09 -16.51 -18.34
N GLU A 728 -26.97 -16.81 -17.38
CA GLU A 728 -28.42 -16.55 -17.46
C GLU A 728 -28.88 -15.44 -16.51
N ARG A 729 -28.08 -15.10 -15.48
CA ARG A 729 -28.29 -13.98 -14.56
C ARG A 729 -26.93 -13.39 -14.15
N PRO A 730 -26.67 -12.09 -14.37
CA PRO A 730 -25.37 -11.50 -14.05
C PRO A 730 -25.09 -11.35 -12.54
N GLU A 731 -26.11 -11.48 -11.68
CA GLU A 731 -25.99 -11.25 -10.24
C GLU A 731 -26.06 -12.56 -9.43
N THR A 732 -25.18 -12.68 -8.42
CA THR A 732 -25.22 -13.75 -7.41
C THR A 732 -26.61 -13.80 -6.73
N PRO A 733 -27.25 -14.98 -6.60
CA PRO A 733 -28.56 -15.10 -5.96
C PRO A 733 -28.61 -14.52 -4.55
N VAL A 734 -29.62 -13.72 -4.25
CA VAL A 734 -29.93 -13.21 -2.90
C VAL A 734 -30.80 -14.21 -2.15
N THR A 735 -30.53 -14.42 -0.86
CA THR A 735 -31.33 -15.31 0.02
C THR A 735 -32.11 -14.48 1.03
N LEU A 736 -33.44 -14.54 1.01
CA LEU A 736 -34.28 -13.78 1.94
C LEU A 736 -34.27 -14.42 3.34
N PRO A 737 -34.61 -13.67 4.40
CA PRO A 737 -34.74 -14.19 5.76
C PRO A 737 -35.60 -15.47 5.84
N GLY A 738 -35.04 -16.53 6.41
CA GLY A 738 -35.66 -17.85 6.56
C GLY A 738 -35.46 -18.81 5.39
N GLU A 739 -35.09 -18.32 4.20
CA GLU A 739 -34.90 -19.14 3.00
C GLU A 739 -33.59 -19.95 3.01
N ILE A 740 -33.55 -20.95 2.13
CA ILE A 740 -32.37 -21.78 1.84
C ILE A 740 -32.12 -21.71 0.34
N ASN A 741 -30.95 -21.23 -0.07
CA ASN A 741 -30.46 -21.29 -1.44
C ASN A 741 -29.25 -22.21 -1.55
N THR A 742 -28.98 -22.70 -2.76
CA THR A 742 -27.82 -23.56 -3.02
C THR A 742 -26.92 -22.92 -4.08
N TYR A 743 -25.68 -22.62 -3.69
CA TYR A 743 -24.67 -22.02 -4.56
C TYR A 743 -23.71 -23.11 -5.04
N ARG A 744 -23.35 -23.05 -6.32
CA ARG A 744 -22.42 -24.00 -6.94
C ARG A 744 -21.22 -23.25 -7.49
N TRP A 745 -20.06 -23.51 -6.89
CA TRP A 745 -18.77 -22.98 -7.33
C TRP A 745 -17.94 -24.11 -7.93
N ASN A 746 -17.57 -23.98 -9.19
CA ASN A 746 -16.57 -24.83 -9.80
C ASN A 746 -15.17 -24.28 -9.46
N VAL A 747 -14.18 -25.16 -9.33
CA VAL A 747 -12.77 -24.81 -9.07
C VAL A 747 -11.93 -25.17 -10.31
N PRO A 748 -11.91 -24.34 -11.37
CA PRO A 748 -11.00 -24.49 -12.50
C PRO A 748 -9.53 -24.29 -12.11
N GLU A 749 -8.62 -24.51 -13.07
CA GLU A 749 -7.17 -24.44 -12.84
C GLU A 749 -6.68 -23.05 -12.41
N TRP A 750 -7.25 -21.99 -12.99
CA TRP A 750 -6.95 -20.60 -12.64
C TRP A 750 -7.46 -20.17 -11.26
N SER A 751 -8.31 -20.96 -10.61
CA SER A 751 -8.74 -20.73 -9.22
C SER A 751 -7.71 -21.20 -8.18
N GLY A 752 -6.73 -22.01 -8.61
CA GLY A 752 -5.76 -22.64 -7.73
C GLY A 752 -4.39 -21.97 -7.71
N PRO A 753 -3.45 -22.52 -6.92
CA PRO A 753 -2.09 -21.99 -6.81
C PRO A 753 -1.33 -22.03 -8.15
N GLY A 754 -0.76 -20.90 -8.57
CA GLY A 754 0.15 -20.79 -9.72
C GLY A 754 1.49 -21.51 -9.46
N TYR A 755 2.44 -21.45 -10.38
CA TYR A 755 3.64 -22.30 -10.31
C TYR A 755 4.53 -22.08 -9.06
N SER A 756 4.74 -20.82 -8.67
CA SER A 756 5.59 -20.43 -7.53
C SER A 756 4.85 -20.29 -6.19
N ASP A 757 3.55 -20.57 -6.16
CA ASP A 757 2.72 -20.46 -4.95
C ASP A 757 2.88 -21.67 -4.01
N PRO A 758 2.51 -21.54 -2.72
CA PRO A 758 2.36 -22.69 -1.83
C PRO A 758 1.31 -23.70 -2.33
N ASN A 759 1.26 -24.90 -1.73
CA ASN A 759 0.34 -25.97 -2.16
C ASN A 759 -1.15 -25.63 -2.05
N CYS A 760 -1.50 -24.63 -1.24
CA CYS A 760 -2.84 -24.06 -1.17
C CYS A 760 -2.74 -22.54 -1.02
N ILE A 761 -3.64 -21.83 -1.68
CA ILE A 761 -3.83 -20.37 -1.56
C ILE A 761 -5.17 -20.08 -0.88
N THR A 762 -5.33 -18.84 -0.39
CA THR A 762 -6.58 -18.38 0.23
C THR A 762 -7.28 -17.36 -0.67
N TRP A 763 -8.59 -17.51 -0.76
CA TRP A 763 -9.55 -16.53 -1.26
C TRP A 763 -10.50 -16.12 -0.12
N VAL A 764 -11.32 -15.11 -0.34
CA VAL A 764 -12.31 -14.62 0.63
C VAL A 764 -13.72 -14.83 0.09
N TYR A 765 -14.60 -15.38 0.92
CA TYR A 765 -16.04 -15.45 0.66
C TYR A 765 -16.84 -14.50 1.58
N TYR A 766 -17.90 -13.91 1.04
CA TYR A 766 -18.59 -12.75 1.61
C TYR A 766 -19.99 -12.58 0.97
N SER A 767 -20.81 -11.64 1.47
CA SER A 767 -22.14 -11.30 0.92
C SER A 767 -22.06 -10.12 -0.06
N THR A 768 -22.76 -10.23 -1.18
CA THR A 768 -22.84 -9.21 -2.25
C THR A 768 -24.03 -8.27 -2.13
N VAL A 769 -25.01 -8.53 -1.25
CA VAL A 769 -26.24 -7.72 -1.15
C VAL A 769 -25.92 -6.26 -0.81
N ASN A 770 -25.04 -6.04 0.17
CA ASN A 770 -24.33 -4.79 0.34
C ASN A 770 -22.90 -5.09 0.81
N PHE A 771 -21.96 -5.16 -0.13
CA PHE A 771 -20.57 -5.60 0.13
C PHE A 771 -19.92 -4.95 1.36
N VAL A 772 -20.06 -3.63 1.52
CA VAL A 772 -19.47 -2.86 2.62
C VAL A 772 -20.20 -3.16 3.94
N LYS A 773 -21.52 -2.91 3.99
CA LYS A 773 -22.30 -3.02 5.24
C LYS A 773 -22.41 -4.46 5.72
N ASP A 774 -22.50 -5.43 4.82
CA ASP A 774 -22.58 -6.86 5.15
C ASP A 774 -21.26 -7.37 5.75
N MET A 775 -20.11 -6.95 5.19
CA MET A 775 -18.79 -7.36 5.71
C MET A 775 -18.48 -6.70 7.05
N TYR A 776 -18.73 -5.39 7.20
CA TYR A 776 -18.62 -4.74 8.52
C TYR A 776 -19.60 -5.32 9.55
N SER A 777 -20.80 -5.76 9.13
CA SER A 777 -21.73 -6.48 10.01
C SER A 777 -21.21 -7.87 10.44
N GLY A 778 -20.25 -8.46 9.72
CA GLY A 778 -19.51 -9.67 10.10
C GLY A 778 -19.48 -10.82 9.06
N LEU A 779 -20.03 -10.64 7.84
CA LEU A 779 -20.11 -11.71 6.84
C LEU A 779 -18.84 -11.86 6.00
N VAL A 780 -17.85 -12.56 6.56
CA VAL A 780 -16.57 -12.85 5.90
C VAL A 780 -16.03 -14.23 6.30
N GLY A 781 -15.37 -14.94 5.38
CA GLY A 781 -14.70 -16.20 5.67
C GLY A 781 -13.65 -16.61 4.62
N PRO A 782 -12.75 -17.55 4.96
CA PRO A 782 -11.67 -18.00 4.09
C PRO A 782 -12.04 -19.22 3.24
N LEU A 783 -11.76 -19.13 1.94
CA LEU A 783 -11.83 -20.23 0.98
C LEU A 783 -10.41 -20.69 0.61
N ILE A 784 -10.05 -21.92 0.97
CA ILE A 784 -8.73 -22.50 0.74
C ILE A 784 -8.77 -23.40 -0.49
N ILE A 785 -8.06 -23.00 -1.56
CA ILE A 785 -7.93 -23.79 -2.79
C ILE A 785 -6.54 -24.41 -2.87
N CYS A 786 -6.52 -25.73 -2.96
CA CYS A 786 -5.31 -26.54 -2.99
C CYS A 786 -5.02 -27.12 -4.38
N ARG A 787 -3.74 -27.42 -4.61
CA ARG A 787 -3.33 -28.31 -5.71
C ARG A 787 -3.96 -29.70 -5.52
N LYS A 788 -4.21 -30.38 -6.65
CA LYS A 788 -4.83 -31.71 -6.67
C LYS A 788 -4.01 -32.75 -5.91
N GLY A 789 -4.67 -33.53 -5.06
CA GLY A 789 -4.11 -34.58 -4.22
C GLY A 789 -3.47 -34.10 -2.91
N ILE A 790 -3.63 -32.84 -2.49
CA ILE A 790 -3.10 -32.30 -1.22
C ILE A 790 -4.07 -32.55 -0.04
N LEU A 791 -5.38 -32.57 -0.32
CA LEU A 791 -6.42 -32.79 0.68
C LEU A 791 -6.68 -34.28 0.91
N LYS A 792 -6.92 -34.64 2.17
CA LYS A 792 -7.47 -35.95 2.57
C LYS A 792 -8.97 -35.98 2.30
N GLU A 793 -9.60 -37.15 2.36
CA GLU A 793 -11.05 -37.31 2.16
C GLU A 793 -11.90 -36.31 2.97
N LYS A 794 -11.51 -36.07 4.23
CA LYS A 794 -12.17 -35.12 5.15
C LYS A 794 -11.80 -33.63 4.95
N GLY A 795 -11.12 -33.27 3.86
CA GLY A 795 -10.74 -31.88 3.55
C GLY A 795 -9.56 -31.33 4.36
N LEU A 796 -8.92 -32.13 5.21
CA LEU A 796 -7.69 -31.75 5.93
C LEU A 796 -6.47 -31.88 5.00
N ARG A 797 -5.56 -30.90 5.05
CA ARG A 797 -4.27 -30.99 4.35
C ARG A 797 -3.42 -32.17 4.83
N LYS A 798 -2.53 -32.64 3.96
CA LYS A 798 -1.60 -33.76 4.22
C LYS A 798 -0.13 -33.37 4.30
N ASP A 799 0.20 -32.14 3.93
CA ASP A 799 1.56 -31.63 3.72
C ASP A 799 2.07 -30.72 4.86
N ILE A 800 1.19 -30.37 5.81
CA ILE A 800 1.47 -29.49 6.95
C ILE A 800 0.78 -30.01 8.22
N ASP A 801 1.25 -29.55 9.38
CA ASP A 801 0.75 -29.97 10.69
C ASP A 801 -0.36 -29.04 11.21
N ARG A 802 -0.25 -27.73 10.91
CA ARG A 802 -1.11 -26.66 11.42
C ARG A 802 -1.50 -25.65 10.36
N GLU A 803 -2.72 -25.13 10.50
CA GLU A 803 -3.32 -24.11 9.65
C GLU A 803 -3.96 -23.03 10.51
N PHE A 804 -3.71 -21.78 10.18
CA PHE A 804 -4.32 -20.61 10.81
C PHE A 804 -4.79 -19.63 9.73
N ALA A 805 -6.00 -19.10 9.86
CA ALA A 805 -6.50 -18.00 9.04
C ALA A 805 -6.68 -16.75 9.90
N LEU A 806 -6.04 -15.66 9.50
CA LEU A 806 -6.07 -14.37 10.19
C LEU A 806 -6.58 -13.29 9.22
N LEU A 807 -7.75 -12.75 9.52
CA LEU A 807 -8.29 -11.53 8.95
C LEU A 807 -7.86 -10.35 9.82
N PHE A 808 -7.18 -9.40 9.19
CA PHE A 808 -6.93 -8.06 9.70
C PHE A 808 -7.96 -7.14 9.04
N LEU A 809 -8.82 -6.54 9.86
CA LEU A 809 -9.89 -5.65 9.43
C LEU A 809 -10.22 -4.70 10.58
N VAL A 810 -10.22 -3.41 10.30
CA VAL A 810 -10.78 -2.38 11.17
C VAL A 810 -12.29 -2.39 10.97
N PHE A 811 -13.03 -3.01 11.89
CA PHE A 811 -14.49 -3.09 11.80
C PHE A 811 -15.11 -1.73 12.16
N ASP A 812 -15.59 -0.99 11.16
CA ASP A 812 -16.37 0.22 11.37
C ASP A 812 -17.83 -0.16 11.69
N GLU A 813 -18.19 -0.15 12.97
CA GLU A 813 -19.56 -0.45 13.39
C GLU A 813 -20.55 0.68 13.06
N ASN A 814 -20.09 1.87 12.64
CA ASN A 814 -20.97 2.93 12.14
C ASN A 814 -21.63 2.52 10.81
N GLU A 815 -20.94 1.73 9.99
CA GLU A 815 -21.47 1.19 8.74
C GLU A 815 -22.23 -0.15 8.91
N SER A 816 -22.22 -0.72 10.11
CA SER A 816 -22.95 -1.95 10.46
C SER A 816 -24.46 -1.79 10.32
N TRP A 817 -25.14 -2.81 9.78
CA TRP A 817 -26.61 -2.85 9.70
C TRP A 817 -27.29 -2.80 11.08
N TYR A 818 -26.54 -3.07 12.14
CA TYR A 818 -27.00 -3.21 13.52
C TYR A 818 -26.70 -1.99 14.40
N LEU A 819 -26.12 -0.90 13.87
CA LEU A 819 -25.75 0.29 14.65
C LEU A 819 -26.92 0.81 15.51
N LYS A 820 -28.10 1.01 14.92
CA LYS A 820 -29.29 1.51 15.64
C LYS A 820 -29.71 0.57 16.77
N GLU A 821 -29.74 -0.74 16.52
CA GLU A 821 -30.04 -1.75 17.56
C GLU A 821 -28.98 -1.74 18.68
N ASN A 822 -27.72 -1.50 18.34
CA ASN A 822 -26.62 -1.41 19.31
C ASN A 822 -26.71 -0.15 20.18
N ILE A 823 -27.08 1.00 19.61
CA ILE A 823 -27.37 2.24 20.35
C ILE A 823 -28.53 2.00 21.35
N GLU A 824 -29.65 1.46 20.90
CA GLU A 824 -30.80 1.15 21.78
C GLU A 824 -30.44 0.16 22.88
N LYS A 825 -29.76 -0.93 22.52
CA LYS A 825 -29.45 -2.02 23.45
C LYS A 825 -28.39 -1.67 24.48
N TYR A 826 -27.35 -0.92 24.11
CA TYR A 826 -26.20 -0.67 24.99
C TYR A 826 -26.15 0.75 25.56
N LEU A 827 -26.60 1.78 24.83
CA LEU A 827 -26.68 3.16 25.35
C LEU A 827 -28.05 3.48 25.97
N HIS A 828 -29.11 2.73 25.62
CA HIS A 828 -30.49 3.00 26.04
C HIS A 828 -31.01 4.38 25.59
N LYS A 829 -30.47 4.88 24.46
CA LYS A 829 -30.86 6.14 23.80
C LYS A 829 -31.63 5.84 22.52
N ASN A 830 -32.46 6.78 22.07
CA ASN A 830 -33.10 6.70 20.76
C ASN A 830 -32.06 7.06 19.67
N PRO A 831 -31.79 6.19 18.67
CA PRO A 831 -30.79 6.43 17.64
C PRO A 831 -31.04 7.66 16.77
N ASP A 832 -32.31 8.06 16.61
CA ASP A 832 -32.71 9.21 15.78
C ASP A 832 -32.53 10.55 16.51
N ASN A 833 -32.30 10.53 17.83
CA ASN A 833 -32.04 11.70 18.66
C ASN A 833 -30.59 11.79 19.15
N LEU A 834 -29.73 10.84 18.78
CA LEU A 834 -28.31 10.83 19.15
C LEU A 834 -27.53 11.74 18.19
N ASN A 835 -26.69 12.62 18.73
CA ASN A 835 -25.74 13.37 17.91
C ASN A 835 -24.47 12.52 17.70
N TYR A 836 -24.10 12.28 16.44
CA TYR A 836 -22.93 11.48 16.07
C TYR A 836 -21.68 12.37 16.14
N THR A 837 -21.09 12.48 17.32
CA THR A 837 -19.81 13.20 17.52
C THR A 837 -18.65 12.41 16.91
N GLU A 838 -17.55 13.10 16.56
CA GLU A 838 -16.31 12.46 16.09
C GLU A 838 -15.82 11.39 17.09
N GLU A 839 -15.93 11.70 18.40
CA GLU A 839 -15.65 10.77 19.51
C GLU A 839 -16.55 9.51 19.52
N PHE A 840 -17.85 9.64 19.21
CA PHE A 840 -18.76 8.49 19.08
C PHE A 840 -18.34 7.63 17.89
N LEU A 841 -18.12 8.27 16.73
CA LEU A 841 -17.75 7.60 15.49
C LEU A 841 -16.45 6.81 15.67
N GLU A 842 -15.40 7.42 16.21
CA GLU A 842 -14.12 6.78 16.49
C GLU A 842 -14.26 5.63 17.51
N SER A 843 -15.12 5.77 18.52
CA SER A 843 -15.34 4.71 19.53
C SER A 843 -15.92 3.40 18.97
N ASN A 844 -16.49 3.45 17.75
CA ASN A 844 -17.08 2.33 17.04
C ASN A 844 -16.13 1.71 15.98
N VAL A 845 -14.89 2.21 15.85
CA VAL A 845 -13.89 1.75 14.87
C VAL A 845 -12.96 0.71 15.50
N MET A 846 -13.28 -0.57 15.27
CA MET A 846 -12.72 -1.70 16.03
C MET A 846 -11.57 -2.38 15.27
N HIS A 847 -10.35 -1.92 15.52
CA HIS A 847 -9.09 -2.40 14.92
C HIS A 847 -8.73 -3.82 15.38
N ALA A 848 -9.10 -4.85 14.61
CA ALA A 848 -9.16 -6.23 15.12
C ALA A 848 -8.50 -7.31 14.24
N ILE A 849 -8.05 -8.38 14.89
CA ILE A 849 -7.64 -9.64 14.24
C ILE A 849 -8.74 -10.68 14.52
N ASN A 850 -9.36 -11.22 13.47
CA ASN A 850 -10.53 -12.12 13.55
C ASN A 850 -11.66 -11.59 14.46
N GLY A 851 -11.83 -10.27 14.53
CA GLY A 851 -12.82 -9.61 15.39
C GLY A 851 -12.47 -9.62 16.88
N LYS A 852 -11.19 -9.80 17.25
CA LYS A 852 -10.70 -9.69 18.64
C LYS A 852 -9.58 -8.67 18.76
N ILE A 853 -9.50 -8.02 19.94
CA ILE A 853 -8.52 -6.97 20.25
C ILE A 853 -7.78 -7.24 21.57
N TYR A 854 -6.59 -6.69 21.75
CA TYR A 854 -5.80 -6.76 23.00
C TYR A 854 -5.62 -8.17 23.58
N ASN A 855 -5.06 -9.09 22.78
CA ASN A 855 -4.79 -10.47 23.17
C ASN A 855 -6.03 -11.29 23.58
N ASN A 856 -7.20 -10.97 23.03
CA ASN A 856 -8.43 -11.77 23.16
C ASN A 856 -8.58 -12.84 22.06
N LEU A 857 -7.66 -12.91 21.10
CA LEU A 857 -7.66 -13.95 20.06
C LEU A 857 -7.01 -15.22 20.60
N LEU A 858 -7.81 -16.28 20.77
CA LEU A 858 -7.37 -17.57 21.31
C LEU A 858 -7.03 -18.59 20.20
N GLY A 859 -6.64 -19.81 20.58
CA GLY A 859 -6.41 -20.93 19.65
C GLY A 859 -5.09 -20.91 18.85
N LEU A 860 -4.30 -19.84 18.90
CA LEU A 860 -3.01 -19.72 18.19
C LEU A 860 -1.88 -20.51 18.88
N THR A 861 -2.04 -21.83 18.97
CA THR A 861 -1.09 -22.75 19.63
C THR A 861 -0.47 -23.74 18.66
N MET A 862 0.87 -23.81 18.67
CA MET A 862 1.67 -24.73 17.86
C MET A 862 2.85 -25.27 18.67
N ASN A 863 3.38 -26.42 18.26
CA ASN A 863 4.53 -27.06 18.89
C ASN A 863 5.83 -26.78 18.13
N LYS A 864 6.96 -26.81 18.84
CA LYS A 864 8.29 -26.67 18.22
C LYS A 864 8.50 -27.76 17.15
N GLY A 865 8.69 -27.32 15.90
CA GLY A 865 8.92 -28.18 14.75
C GLY A 865 7.66 -28.54 13.94
N GLU A 866 6.46 -28.08 14.33
CA GLU A 866 5.26 -28.21 13.49
C GLU A 866 5.37 -27.31 12.24
N ASN A 867 5.19 -27.89 11.05
CA ASN A 867 5.09 -27.14 9.81
C ASN A 867 3.73 -26.44 9.76
N THR A 868 3.75 -25.11 9.77
CA THR A 868 2.56 -24.26 10.00
C THR A 868 2.32 -23.32 8.84
N ASN A 869 1.09 -23.31 8.31
CA ASN A 869 0.67 -22.43 7.23
C ASN A 869 -0.25 -21.33 7.76
N TRP A 870 0.08 -20.07 7.48
CA TRP A 870 -0.71 -18.89 7.82
C TRP A 870 -1.40 -18.34 6.56
N TYR A 871 -2.73 -18.27 6.58
CA TYR A 871 -3.54 -17.56 5.58
C TYR A 871 -3.82 -16.16 6.12
N LEU A 872 -3.05 -15.17 5.67
CA LEU A 872 -3.21 -13.77 6.07
C LEU A 872 -4.14 -13.07 5.08
N ILE A 873 -5.14 -12.37 5.60
CA ILE A 873 -6.21 -11.72 4.82
C ILE A 873 -6.32 -10.28 5.31
N GLY A 874 -6.24 -9.31 4.41
CA GLY A 874 -6.60 -7.91 4.65
C GLY A 874 -7.84 -7.56 3.81
N MET A 875 -8.81 -6.90 4.42
CA MET A 875 -10.01 -6.35 3.77
C MET A 875 -10.39 -5.05 4.47
N GLY A 876 -11.17 -4.18 3.82
CA GLY A 876 -11.76 -2.99 4.45
C GLY A 876 -11.53 -1.71 3.64
N ASN A 877 -11.14 -0.64 4.33
CA ASN A 877 -11.04 0.71 3.77
C ASN A 877 -9.58 1.15 3.56
N GLU A 878 -9.33 2.43 3.24
CA GLU A 878 -7.98 2.98 3.01
C GLU A 878 -7.01 2.74 4.19
N ILE A 879 -7.54 2.74 5.42
CA ILE A 879 -6.78 2.48 6.65
C ILE A 879 -6.39 0.99 6.84
N ASP A 880 -6.95 0.06 6.06
CA ASP A 880 -6.74 -1.39 6.23
C ASP A 880 -5.44 -1.91 5.57
N ILE A 881 -4.36 -1.13 5.68
CA ILE A 881 -3.01 -1.51 5.24
C ILE A 881 -2.26 -2.14 6.41
N HIS A 882 -2.48 -3.46 6.58
CA HIS A 882 -1.98 -4.22 7.73
C HIS A 882 -0.62 -4.88 7.46
N THR A 883 0.41 -4.49 8.22
CA THR A 883 1.78 -5.04 8.09
C THR A 883 2.06 -6.03 9.22
N VAL A 884 1.88 -7.33 8.93
CA VAL A 884 1.90 -8.41 9.93
C VAL A 884 3.34 -8.79 10.31
N HIS A 885 3.69 -8.55 11.58
CA HIS A 885 4.96 -8.98 12.19
C HIS A 885 4.74 -10.18 13.13
N PHE A 886 5.61 -11.18 13.05
CA PHE A 886 5.64 -12.31 13.99
C PHE A 886 6.90 -12.23 14.85
N HIS A 887 6.72 -12.02 16.15
CA HIS A 887 7.83 -12.01 17.09
C HIS A 887 8.55 -13.37 17.10
N ALA A 888 9.88 -13.32 17.17
CA ALA A 888 10.81 -14.44 17.12
C ALA A 888 10.75 -15.38 15.89
N GLN A 889 9.89 -15.14 14.89
CA GLN A 889 9.69 -16.06 13.75
C GLN A 889 9.72 -15.31 12.40
N SER A 890 10.42 -15.89 11.43
CA SER A 890 10.34 -15.48 10.03
C SER A 890 9.55 -16.52 9.23
N PHE A 891 8.92 -16.09 8.13
CA PHE A 891 8.06 -16.94 7.30
C PHE A 891 8.39 -16.80 5.81
N ILE A 892 8.04 -17.82 5.04
CA ILE A 892 8.13 -17.85 3.58
C ILE A 892 6.72 -17.77 2.98
N PHE A 893 6.56 -17.06 1.86
CA PHE A 893 5.26 -16.84 1.19
C PHE A 893 5.21 -17.31 -0.27
N LYS A 894 6.37 -17.57 -0.90
CA LYS A 894 6.51 -18.22 -2.20
C LYS A 894 7.50 -19.36 -2.12
N VAL A 895 7.32 -20.35 -3.01
CA VAL A 895 8.28 -21.44 -3.22
C VAL A 895 9.08 -21.08 -4.46
N GLY A 896 10.42 -21.06 -4.35
CA GLY A 896 11.28 -20.90 -5.52
C GLY A 896 11.01 -21.99 -6.56
N GLU A 897 11.36 -21.75 -7.83
CA GLU A 897 11.18 -22.74 -8.89
C GLU A 897 11.82 -24.07 -8.46
N LYS A 898 10.98 -25.09 -8.25
CA LYS A 898 11.47 -26.46 -8.29
C LYS A 898 11.85 -26.70 -9.73
N SER A 899 13.15 -26.74 -10.03
CA SER A 899 13.63 -27.25 -11.30
C SER A 899 12.95 -28.60 -11.56
N ASN A 900 12.13 -28.65 -12.60
CA ASN A 900 11.50 -29.90 -13.02
C ASN A 900 12.62 -30.89 -13.37
N ILE A 901 12.62 -32.04 -12.70
CA ILE A 901 13.35 -33.25 -13.10
C ILE A 901 12.36 -34.14 -13.85
#